data_AF-A0A7Y3E3S3-F1
#
_entry.id   AF-A0A7Y3E3S3-F1
#
_cell.length_a   1.000
_cell.length_b   1.000
_cell.length_c   1.000
_cell.angle_alpha   90.00
_cell.angle_beta   90.00
_cell.angle_gamma   90.00
#
_symmetry.space_group_name_H-M   'P 1'
#
loop_
_entity.id
_entity.type
_entity.pdbx_description
1 polymer ?
#
loop_
_entity_poly.entity_id
_entity_poly.type
_entity_poly.pdbx_seq_one_letter_code
_entity_poly.pdbx_strand_id
1 'polypeptide(L)'
;LVGGALAFVLLSVVTTGFMFMRNRGIGPVGSLVAKGMLEEQAAIVVADFVADDPSLARAVTQAFRVDLSQSELIKVVEPATLDEALARMELSEDQAITHEVAHQLAVREGYPAVIEGEVSSIGDGFVLTARLADARSEETLASLRETARDANEVIPAIDRLSGKMRERIGDSYSDMRAEEPLADVTTGSLEALEKYSRALELFRAGRDRQRGVELLEEAVAIDTAFAMAWRKIGVETVGDQARTIEAMEKAYQFRDRLTERESLLAEASYYTTATGEPHKAIRVYERMVDLDPTDAWALNNLGAAYTDLGEWAEAEHWFARSVAVDSSVKSTVNVAVAQINQGKLDEAAASLDAADRLAPGGERSVSARYGLETNRENWVEAETLALRLRDENTDPAWTQVGSFALGHVAAIQGRLAAAERHWQEATTASSELGNEFPAWALMQVFDLDIHVRGDTARALRSVAAILAEYPLESMDVLNRPYGWLAFWYARAGDRATAESLVAEWEAEVPAEYRSGENVDDWLGRIEAASLASEGRLEDALEIVRQTELPGCTPCRYVPRAQIFDQLGVRDSALAMYTGYLETYAQDRAGWDNELRGPTLERVAQLYDEAGDLENAALYYARFVELWADADAELQPRVEVARARLEEIIRERG
;
A
#
# COMPACT_ATOMS: atom_id res chain seq x y z
N LEU A 1 -36.77 24.91 -24.51
CA LEU A 1 -35.71 25.66 -25.21
C LEU A 1 -35.31 26.97 -24.51
N VAL A 2 -36.24 27.72 -23.91
CA VAL A 2 -35.92 28.99 -23.20
C VAL A 2 -35.10 28.78 -21.91
N GLY A 3 -35.30 27.67 -21.17
CA GLY A 3 -34.53 27.37 -19.95
C GLY A 3 -33.05 27.05 -20.17
N GLY A 4 -32.71 26.38 -21.29
CA GLY A 4 -31.31 26.06 -21.63
C GLY A 4 -30.52 27.29 -22.09
N ALA A 5 -31.18 28.23 -22.78
CA ALA A 5 -30.55 29.49 -23.17
C ALA A 5 -30.25 30.39 -21.96
N LEU A 6 -31.14 30.41 -20.95
CA LEU A 6 -30.90 31.17 -19.72
C LEU A 6 -29.75 30.57 -18.89
N ALA A 7 -29.65 29.24 -18.81
CA ALA A 7 -28.56 28.57 -18.11
C ALA A 7 -27.19 28.83 -18.77
N PHE A 8 -27.13 28.82 -20.11
CA PHE A 8 -25.91 29.15 -20.84
C PHE A 8 -25.49 30.62 -20.69
N VAL A 9 -26.44 31.55 -20.68
CA VAL A 9 -26.15 32.97 -20.44
C VAL A 9 -25.69 33.18 -18.99
N LEU A 10 -26.32 32.52 -18.01
CA LEU A 10 -25.90 32.63 -16.60
C LEU A 10 -24.50 32.06 -16.40
N LEU A 11 -24.21 30.88 -16.98
CA LEU A 11 -22.89 30.26 -16.95
C LEU A 11 -21.87 31.18 -17.64
N SER A 12 -22.17 31.71 -18.82
CA SER A 12 -21.26 32.63 -19.53
C SER A 12 -20.98 33.91 -18.72
N VAL A 13 -21.98 34.47 -18.04
CA VAL A 13 -21.79 35.64 -17.19
C VAL A 13 -20.98 35.31 -15.94
N VAL A 14 -21.19 34.14 -15.33
CA VAL A 14 -20.42 33.67 -14.17
C VAL A 14 -18.98 33.35 -14.57
N THR A 15 -18.75 32.65 -15.68
CA THR A 15 -17.41 32.30 -16.17
C THR A 15 -16.67 33.53 -16.66
N THR A 16 -17.34 34.46 -17.34
CA THR A 16 -16.73 35.72 -17.78
C THR A 16 -16.46 36.63 -16.59
N GLY A 17 -17.34 36.66 -15.58
CA GLY A 17 -17.12 37.34 -14.31
C GLY A 17 -15.92 36.76 -13.55
N PHE A 18 -15.83 35.42 -13.46
CA PHE A 18 -14.74 34.70 -12.82
C PHE A 18 -13.41 34.91 -13.55
N MET A 19 -13.40 34.85 -14.89
CA MET A 19 -12.20 35.12 -15.70
C MET A 19 -11.80 36.60 -15.64
N PHE A 20 -12.76 37.53 -15.61
CA PHE A 20 -12.50 38.96 -15.46
C PHE A 20 -11.94 39.30 -14.07
N MET A 21 -12.44 38.64 -13.02
CA MET A 21 -11.90 38.73 -11.66
C MET A 21 -10.51 38.09 -11.54
N ARG A 22 -10.28 36.92 -12.15
CA ARG A 22 -8.98 36.24 -12.24
C ARG A 22 -7.92 37.08 -12.96
N ASN A 23 -8.28 37.77 -14.04
CA ASN A 23 -7.36 38.60 -14.80
C ASN A 23 -7.13 39.99 -14.16
N ARG A 24 -7.88 40.35 -13.10
CA ARG A 24 -7.80 41.64 -12.38
C ARG A 24 -7.47 41.51 -10.89
N GLY A 25 -7.29 40.30 -10.37
CA GLY A 25 -6.79 40.05 -9.01
C GLY A 25 -7.76 40.41 -7.87
N ILE A 26 -9.08 40.35 -8.08
CA ILE A 26 -10.08 40.68 -7.05
C ILE A 26 -10.90 39.42 -6.70
N GLY A 27 -10.47 38.70 -5.65
CA GLY A 27 -10.99 37.45 -5.05
C GLY A 27 -9.88 36.79 -4.20
N PRO A 28 -10.17 36.07 -3.10
CA PRO A 28 -9.46 36.17 -1.82
C PRO A 28 -7.93 36.10 -2.01
N VAL A 29 -7.31 37.25 -1.77
CA VAL A 29 -5.88 37.56 -1.81
C VAL A 29 -4.96 36.49 -2.42
N GLY A 30 -4.72 36.54 -3.73
CA GLY A 30 -3.81 35.60 -4.41
C GLY A 30 -2.50 35.35 -3.64
N SER A 31 -2.06 34.09 -3.62
CA SER A 31 -0.91 33.61 -2.84
C SER A 31 0.37 34.34 -3.20
N LEU A 32 1.35 34.31 -2.31
CA LEU A 32 2.63 35.00 -2.51
C LEU A 32 3.40 34.41 -3.70
N VAL A 33 3.35 33.09 -3.89
CA VAL A 33 3.92 32.41 -5.05
C VAL A 33 3.20 32.81 -6.34
N ALA A 34 1.87 32.82 -6.37
CA ALA A 34 1.09 33.21 -7.55
C ALA A 34 1.30 34.69 -7.96
N LYS A 35 1.76 35.53 -7.04
CA LYS A 35 2.09 36.94 -7.28
C LYS A 35 3.55 37.18 -7.67
N GLY A 36 4.37 36.13 -7.70
CA GLY A 36 5.82 36.26 -7.93
C GLY A 36 6.54 37.02 -6.81
N MET A 37 5.95 37.07 -5.60
CA MET A 37 6.55 37.67 -4.41
C MET A 37 7.42 36.68 -3.64
N LEU A 38 7.25 35.38 -3.91
CA LEU A 38 8.07 34.29 -3.40
C LEU A 38 8.23 33.25 -4.53
N GLU A 39 9.42 32.67 -4.68
CA GLU A 39 9.67 31.60 -5.66
C GLU A 39 9.22 30.24 -5.11
N GLU A 40 8.84 29.30 -6.00
CA GLU A 40 8.58 27.91 -5.61
C GLU A 40 9.86 27.28 -5.03
N GLN A 41 9.71 26.50 -3.97
CA GLN A 41 10.78 25.90 -3.18
C GLN A 41 11.75 26.90 -2.55
N ALA A 42 11.34 28.15 -2.36
CA ALA A 42 12.12 29.14 -1.64
C ALA A 42 12.47 28.64 -0.23
N ALA A 43 13.75 28.73 0.12
CA ALA A 43 14.22 28.40 1.46
C ALA A 43 13.90 29.55 2.43
N ILE A 44 13.24 29.26 3.55
CA ILE A 44 12.77 30.25 4.52
C ILE A 44 13.39 29.98 5.90
N VAL A 45 13.93 31.04 6.50
CA VAL A 45 14.41 31.00 7.88
C VAL A 45 13.24 31.33 8.81
N VAL A 46 13.01 30.50 9.82
CA VAL A 46 12.01 30.78 10.87
C VAL A 46 12.77 31.24 12.12
N ALA A 47 12.59 32.49 12.53
CA ALA A 47 13.14 33.03 13.78
C ALA A 47 12.45 32.40 15.00
N ASP A 48 13.13 32.43 16.15
CA ASP A 48 12.53 31.99 17.40
C ASP A 48 11.41 32.96 17.80
N PHE A 49 10.24 32.40 18.15
CA PHE A 49 9.11 33.17 18.64
C PHE A 49 9.48 33.88 19.95
N VAL A 50 9.05 35.13 20.10
CA VAL A 50 9.25 35.89 21.34
C VAL A 50 8.06 35.66 22.26
N ALA A 51 8.30 35.30 23.52
CA ALA A 51 7.27 35.15 24.54
C ALA A 51 7.77 35.55 25.93
N ASP A 52 6.85 35.87 26.84
CA ASP A 52 7.18 36.12 28.25
C ASP A 52 7.79 34.88 28.93
N ASP A 53 7.41 33.67 28.48
CA ASP A 53 7.98 32.39 28.90
C ASP A 53 8.91 31.83 27.79
N PRO A 54 10.23 31.74 28.02
CA PRO A 54 11.19 31.20 27.06
C PRO A 54 10.93 29.75 26.64
N SER A 55 10.31 28.93 27.51
CA SER A 55 10.00 27.53 27.21
C SER A 55 8.82 27.42 26.23
N LEU A 56 7.80 28.27 26.41
CA LEU A 56 6.66 28.40 25.50
C LEU A 56 7.10 28.92 24.12
N ALA A 57 7.94 29.95 24.09
CA ALA A 57 8.55 30.48 22.87
C ALA A 57 9.23 29.37 22.04
N ARG A 58 10.05 28.54 22.70
CA ARG A 58 10.76 27.43 22.04
C ARG A 58 9.80 26.38 21.52
N ALA A 59 8.82 25.95 22.33
CA ALA A 59 7.83 24.96 21.93
C ALA A 59 7.00 25.42 20.72
N VAL A 60 6.53 26.67 20.74
CA VAL A 60 5.75 27.27 19.65
C VAL A 60 6.59 27.36 18.37
N THR A 61 7.85 27.75 18.48
CA THR A 61 8.77 27.85 17.33
C THR A 61 8.95 26.50 16.66
N GLN A 62 9.18 25.43 17.44
CA GLN A 62 9.40 24.10 16.88
C GLN A 62 8.14 23.55 16.22
N ALA A 63 6.98 23.63 16.89
CA ALA A 63 5.71 23.19 16.33
C ALA A 63 5.38 23.94 15.02
N PHE A 64 5.56 25.26 15.01
CA PHE A 64 5.31 26.09 13.83
C PHE A 64 6.28 25.80 12.67
N ARG A 65 7.56 25.51 12.95
CA ARG A 65 8.55 25.07 11.94
C ARG A 65 8.15 23.73 11.33
N VAL A 66 7.76 22.77 12.16
CA VAL A 66 7.33 21.43 11.73
C VAL A 66 6.12 21.55 10.80
N ASP A 67 5.11 22.31 11.18
CA ASP A 67 3.93 22.51 10.33
C ASP A 67 4.24 23.17 8.99
N LEU A 68 5.13 24.17 8.99
CA LEU A 68 5.54 24.83 7.75
C LEU A 68 6.38 23.92 6.85
N SER A 69 7.13 22.98 7.42
CA SER A 69 7.93 22.02 6.64
C SER A 69 7.08 21.05 5.81
N GLN A 70 5.78 20.95 6.10
CA GLN A 70 4.81 20.17 5.32
C GLN A 70 4.43 20.83 3.99
N SER A 71 4.84 22.08 3.72
CA SER A 71 4.57 22.76 2.45
C SER A 71 5.50 22.25 1.34
N GLU A 72 4.95 21.84 0.20
CA GLU A 72 5.76 21.51 -0.99
C GLU A 72 6.25 22.75 -1.76
N LEU A 73 5.70 23.92 -1.44
CA LEU A 73 6.00 25.18 -2.12
C LEU A 73 7.17 25.95 -1.51
N ILE A 74 7.59 25.61 -0.29
CA ILE A 74 8.73 26.24 0.39
C ILE A 74 9.61 25.18 1.05
N LYS A 75 10.83 25.56 1.43
CA LYS A 75 11.71 24.73 2.25
C LYS A 75 12.01 25.47 3.54
N VAL A 76 11.63 24.90 4.68
CA VAL A 76 12.08 25.45 5.97
C VAL A 76 13.56 25.11 6.13
N VAL A 77 14.41 26.10 6.44
CA VAL A 77 15.84 25.86 6.61
C VAL A 77 16.08 24.99 7.86
N GLU A 78 16.82 23.91 7.68
CA GLU A 78 17.11 22.93 8.72
C GLU A 78 17.98 23.51 9.85
N PRO A 79 17.75 23.12 11.13
CA PRO A 79 18.54 23.59 12.26
C PRO A 79 20.05 23.43 12.08
N ALA A 80 20.50 22.27 11.59
CA ALA A 80 21.93 22.02 11.36
C ALA A 80 22.56 23.00 10.35
N THR A 81 21.79 23.45 9.34
CA THR A 81 22.26 24.46 8.37
C THR A 81 22.34 25.85 9.02
N LEU A 82 21.43 26.16 9.94
CA LEU A 82 21.46 27.41 10.72
C LEU A 82 22.66 27.43 11.66
N ASP A 83 22.96 26.31 12.36
CA ASP A 83 24.09 26.21 13.29
C ASP A 83 25.43 26.44 12.58
N GLU A 84 25.63 25.82 11.41
CA GLU A 84 26.82 26.06 10.59
C GLU A 84 26.94 27.53 10.15
N ALA A 85 25.81 28.18 9.82
CA ALA A 85 25.78 29.59 9.45
C ALA A 85 26.11 30.50 10.64
N LEU A 86 25.58 30.20 11.83
CA LEU A 86 25.87 30.89 13.08
C LEU A 86 27.34 30.77 13.47
N ALA A 87 27.93 29.57 13.34
CA ALA A 87 29.36 29.35 13.56
C ALA A 87 30.21 30.22 12.61
N ARG A 88 29.83 30.33 11.33
CA ARG A 88 30.48 31.22 10.36
C ARG A 88 30.26 32.72 10.64
N MET A 89 29.27 33.07 11.46
CA MET A 89 29.01 34.42 11.96
C MET A 89 29.75 34.73 13.26
N GLU A 90 30.57 33.81 13.77
CA GLU A 90 31.23 33.91 15.08
C GLU A 90 30.24 34.09 16.24
N LEU A 91 29.03 33.55 16.08
CA LEU A 91 27.97 33.55 17.08
C LEU A 91 27.84 32.17 17.72
N SER A 92 27.31 32.13 18.94
CA SER A 92 27.09 30.87 19.66
C SER A 92 25.95 30.07 19.02
N GLU A 93 26.16 28.77 18.81
CA GLU A 93 25.14 27.83 18.30
C GLU A 93 23.93 27.71 19.25
N ASP A 94 24.13 27.96 20.55
CA ASP A 94 23.07 27.90 21.57
C ASP A 94 22.26 29.21 21.71
N GLN A 95 22.59 30.27 20.95
CA GLN A 95 21.87 31.53 21.06
C GLN A 95 20.51 31.46 20.38
N ALA A 96 19.53 32.21 20.88
CA ALA A 96 18.24 32.35 20.22
C ALA A 96 18.40 33.04 18.84
N ILE A 97 17.74 32.50 17.83
CA ILE A 97 17.67 33.09 16.49
C ILE A 97 16.64 34.22 16.55
N THR A 98 17.06 35.37 17.05
CA THR A 98 16.22 36.57 17.10
C THR A 98 15.86 37.07 15.70
N HIS A 99 14.86 37.95 15.60
CA HIS A 99 14.53 38.66 14.36
C HIS A 99 15.78 39.23 13.65
N GLU A 100 16.65 39.92 14.39
CA GLU A 100 17.87 40.53 13.82
C GLU A 100 18.85 39.47 13.29
N VAL A 101 19.04 38.38 14.03
CA VAL A 101 19.92 37.27 13.63
C VAL A 101 19.35 36.53 12.42
N ALA A 102 18.04 36.28 12.39
CA ALA A 102 17.36 35.59 11.30
C ALA A 102 17.49 36.36 9.97
N HIS A 103 17.33 37.68 9.99
CA HIS A 103 17.53 38.53 8.81
C HIS A 103 18.98 38.55 8.34
N GLN A 104 19.94 38.68 9.26
CA GLN A 104 21.37 38.62 8.91
C GLN A 104 21.74 37.28 8.28
N LEU A 105 21.22 36.18 8.82
CA LEU A 105 21.43 34.83 8.31
C LEU A 105 20.80 34.66 6.92
N ALA A 106 19.54 35.06 6.76
CA ALA A 106 18.83 34.96 5.49
C ALA A 106 19.52 35.77 4.38
N VAL A 107 19.95 37.00 4.66
CA VAL A 107 20.69 37.82 3.67
C VAL A 107 22.04 37.21 3.32
N ARG A 108 22.76 36.67 4.32
CA ARG A 108 24.10 36.10 4.15
C ARG A 108 24.07 34.80 3.35
N GLU A 109 23.13 33.92 3.64
CA GLU A 109 23.00 32.59 3.02
C GLU A 109 22.12 32.63 1.76
N GLY A 110 21.56 33.80 1.41
CA GLY A 110 20.82 34.02 0.18
C GLY A 110 19.36 33.56 0.21
N TYR A 111 18.79 33.38 1.40
CA TYR A 111 17.39 33.03 1.59
C TYR A 111 16.48 34.25 1.35
N PRO A 112 15.40 34.12 0.56
CA PRO A 112 14.58 35.25 0.15
C PRO A 112 13.69 35.82 1.26
N ALA A 113 13.36 35.05 2.29
CA ALA A 113 12.39 35.47 3.31
C ALA A 113 12.67 34.91 4.70
N VAL A 114 12.12 35.59 5.71
CA VAL A 114 12.19 35.24 7.12
C VAL A 114 10.78 35.21 7.69
N ILE A 115 10.48 34.23 8.56
CA ILE A 115 9.26 34.23 9.38
C ILE A 115 9.62 34.50 10.83
N GLU A 116 8.93 35.45 11.43
CA GLU A 116 9.04 35.79 12.85
C GLU A 116 7.73 35.51 13.56
N GLY A 117 7.81 35.31 14.87
CA GLY A 117 6.61 35.15 15.68
C GLY A 117 6.70 35.77 17.07
N GLU A 118 5.52 36.03 17.62
CA GLU A 118 5.34 36.53 18.98
C GLU A 118 4.18 35.80 19.64
N VAL A 119 4.33 35.47 20.92
CA VAL A 119 3.28 34.92 21.78
C VAL A 119 3.11 35.83 22.99
N SER A 120 1.95 36.48 23.08
CA SER A 120 1.60 37.35 24.20
C SER A 120 0.51 36.73 25.07
N SER A 121 0.64 36.83 26.39
CA SER A 121 -0.38 36.35 27.34
C SER A 121 -1.43 37.44 27.63
N ILE A 122 -2.72 37.09 27.57
CA ILE A 122 -3.84 37.99 27.90
C ILE A 122 -4.82 37.26 28.83
N GLY A 123 -4.73 37.54 30.13
CA GLY A 123 -5.49 36.81 31.15
C GLY A 123 -5.03 35.36 31.20
N ASP A 124 -5.95 34.41 31.05
CA ASP A 124 -5.64 32.98 30.94
C ASP A 124 -5.37 32.52 29.49
N GLY A 125 -5.57 33.39 28.49
CA GLY A 125 -5.42 33.07 27.07
C GLY A 125 -4.14 33.61 26.43
N PHE A 126 -3.86 33.17 25.21
CA PHE A 126 -2.66 33.53 24.43
C PHE A 126 -3.03 34.11 23.08
N VAL A 127 -2.19 35.02 22.59
CA VAL A 127 -2.26 35.55 21.23
C VAL A 127 -0.97 35.20 20.52
N LEU A 128 -1.07 34.47 19.42
CA LEU A 128 0.06 34.08 18.59
C LEU A 128 0.02 34.90 17.30
N THR A 129 1.14 35.52 16.95
CA THR A 129 1.30 36.30 15.73
C THR A 129 2.48 35.75 14.95
N ALA A 130 2.33 35.56 13.63
CA ALA A 130 3.41 35.19 12.73
C ALA A 130 3.51 36.18 11.57
N ARG A 131 4.72 36.61 11.23
CA ARG A 131 5.02 37.59 10.19
C ARG A 131 6.03 37.02 9.22
N LEU A 132 5.67 36.95 7.94
CA LEU A 132 6.59 36.63 6.84
C LEU A 132 7.09 37.94 6.23
N ALA A 133 8.41 38.11 6.19
CA ALA A 133 9.09 39.31 5.71
C ALA A 133 10.13 38.97 4.63
N ASP A 134 10.32 39.89 3.69
CA ASP A 134 11.42 39.83 2.74
C ASP A 134 12.76 39.98 3.48
N ALA A 135 13.71 39.11 3.20
CA ALA A 135 14.95 39.02 3.98
C ALA A 135 15.81 40.30 3.88
N ARG A 136 15.79 41.00 2.73
CA ARG A 136 16.68 42.14 2.45
C ARG A 136 16.07 43.50 2.79
N SER A 137 14.78 43.66 2.53
CA SER A 137 14.05 44.91 2.71
C SER A 137 13.30 44.98 4.04
N GLU A 138 13.15 43.84 4.72
CA GLU A 138 12.33 43.65 5.92
C GLU A 138 10.83 43.98 5.71
N GLU A 139 10.42 44.21 4.45
CA GLU A 139 9.04 44.48 4.08
C GLU A 139 8.17 43.27 4.44
N THR A 140 7.03 43.54 5.08
CA THR A 140 6.11 42.49 5.50
C THR A 140 5.31 41.99 4.31
N LEU A 141 5.53 40.73 3.94
CA LEU A 141 4.80 40.04 2.87
C LEU A 141 3.46 39.49 3.37
N ALA A 142 3.44 39.00 4.60
CA ALA A 142 2.22 38.55 5.28
C ALA A 142 2.33 38.70 6.80
N SER A 143 1.19 38.92 7.46
CA SER A 143 1.07 38.90 8.92
C SER A 143 -0.24 38.25 9.30
N LEU A 144 -0.18 37.27 10.20
CA LEU A 144 -1.27 36.42 10.60
C LEU A 144 -1.33 36.38 12.13
N ARG A 145 -2.53 36.20 12.66
CA ARG A 145 -2.79 36.18 14.10
C ARG A 145 -3.82 35.13 14.45
N GLU A 146 -3.55 34.40 15.53
CA GLU A 146 -4.45 33.43 16.16
C GLU A 146 -4.56 33.67 17.66
N THR A 147 -5.62 33.12 18.24
CA THR A 147 -5.88 33.20 19.68
C THR A 147 -6.13 31.82 20.26
N ALA A 148 -5.58 31.57 21.44
CA ALA A 148 -5.86 30.42 22.29
C ALA A 148 -6.58 30.92 23.55
N ARG A 149 -7.68 30.28 23.94
CA ARG A 149 -8.43 30.69 25.14
C ARG A 149 -7.73 30.30 26.45
N ASP A 150 -6.92 29.26 26.40
CA ASP A 150 -6.11 28.73 27.50
C ASP A 150 -4.90 27.95 26.97
N ALA A 151 -4.10 27.38 27.87
CA ALA A 151 -2.88 26.65 27.54
C ALA A 151 -3.13 25.39 26.67
N ASN A 152 -4.31 24.76 26.76
CA ASN A 152 -4.65 23.58 25.97
C ASN A 152 -4.99 23.96 24.51
N GLU A 153 -5.37 25.21 24.27
CA GLU A 153 -5.67 25.72 22.92
C GLU A 153 -4.46 26.32 22.20
N VAL A 154 -3.29 26.41 22.86
CA VAL A 154 -2.09 26.99 22.25
C VAL A 154 -1.66 26.19 21.02
N ILE A 155 -1.64 24.86 21.11
CA ILE A 155 -1.25 23.99 19.99
C ILE A 155 -2.26 24.11 18.82
N PRO A 156 -3.58 23.97 19.02
CA PRO A 156 -4.56 24.26 17.98
C PRO A 156 -4.45 25.67 17.36
N ALA A 157 -4.02 26.66 18.13
CA ALA A 157 -3.79 28.02 17.63
C ALA A 157 -2.53 28.12 16.75
N ILE A 158 -1.48 27.31 17.02
CA ILE A 158 -0.31 27.18 16.16
C ILE A 158 -0.71 26.57 14.82
N ASP A 159 -1.49 25.49 14.80
CA ASP A 159 -1.88 24.81 13.56
C ASP A 159 -2.72 25.71 12.65
N ARG A 160 -3.66 26.46 13.25
CA ARG A 160 -4.43 27.45 12.50
C ARG A 160 -3.53 28.55 11.97
N LEU A 161 -2.52 28.96 12.73
CA LEU A 161 -1.59 30.02 12.33
C LEU A 161 -0.65 29.56 11.20
N SER A 162 -0.10 28.35 11.32
CA SER A 162 0.79 27.72 10.33
C SER A 162 0.02 27.35 9.07
N GLY A 163 -1.20 26.82 9.19
CA GLY A 163 -2.10 26.54 8.08
C GLY A 163 -2.49 27.79 7.29
N LYS A 164 -2.84 28.88 7.98
CA LYS A 164 -3.06 30.18 7.33
C LYS A 164 -1.79 30.72 6.66
N MET A 165 -0.61 30.44 7.23
CA MET A 165 0.67 30.85 6.63
C MET A 165 0.94 30.07 5.35
N ARG A 166 0.70 28.76 5.35
CA ARG A 166 0.80 27.89 4.16
C ARG A 166 -0.18 28.30 3.06
N GLU A 167 -1.44 28.53 3.40
CA GLU A 167 -2.45 29.08 2.47
C GLU A 167 -1.97 30.42 1.87
N ARG A 168 -1.34 31.26 2.71
CA ARG A 168 -0.84 32.56 2.29
C ARG A 168 0.34 32.47 1.33
N ILE A 169 1.22 31.50 1.55
CA ILE A 169 2.37 31.17 0.71
C ILE A 169 1.88 30.61 -0.63
N GLY A 170 0.96 29.65 -0.60
CA GLY A 170 0.26 29.15 -1.77
C GLY A 170 -0.20 27.70 -1.73
N ASP A 171 -0.06 26.99 -0.60
CA ASP A 171 -0.47 25.59 -0.48
C ASP A 171 -1.97 25.45 -0.77
N SER A 172 -2.34 24.32 -1.39
CA SER A 172 -3.76 24.05 -1.63
C SER A 172 -4.43 23.61 -0.34
N TYR A 173 -5.74 23.90 -0.22
CA TYR A 173 -6.53 23.49 0.94
C TYR A 173 -6.59 21.95 1.11
N SER A 174 -6.30 21.18 0.06
CA SER A 174 -6.23 19.70 0.06
C SER A 174 -4.95 19.15 0.67
N ASP A 175 -3.78 19.76 0.43
CA ASP A 175 -2.48 19.30 0.96
C ASP A 175 -2.43 19.41 2.50
N MET A 176 -3.22 20.33 3.06
CA MET A 176 -3.36 20.54 4.50
C MET A 176 -4.22 19.48 5.22
N ARG A 177 -4.96 18.63 4.49
CA ARG A 177 -5.91 17.63 5.03
C ARG A 177 -5.52 16.18 4.76
N ALA A 178 -4.57 15.92 3.86
CA ALA A 178 -4.27 14.58 3.34
C ALA A 178 -3.61 13.63 4.36
N GLU A 179 -3.21 14.11 5.53
CA GLU A 179 -2.57 13.31 6.58
C GLU A 179 -3.16 13.65 7.95
N GLU A 180 -3.15 12.68 8.88
CA GLU A 180 -3.47 12.91 10.31
C GLU A 180 -2.61 14.09 10.80
N PRO A 181 -3.19 15.28 11.06
CA PRO A 181 -2.42 16.38 11.63
C PRO A 181 -1.83 15.89 12.95
N LEU A 182 -0.56 16.22 13.23
CA LEU A 182 0.10 15.86 14.49
C LEU A 182 -0.70 16.33 15.73
N ALA A 183 -1.58 17.31 15.54
CA ALA A 183 -2.46 17.92 16.53
C ALA A 183 -3.77 17.16 16.86
N ASP A 184 -4.10 16.10 16.12
CA ASP A 184 -5.40 15.41 16.26
C ASP A 184 -5.31 14.03 16.94
N VAL A 185 -4.19 13.72 17.62
CA VAL A 185 -4.02 12.46 18.33
C VAL A 185 -4.14 12.62 19.86
N THR A 186 -5.01 11.81 20.47
CA THR A 186 -5.33 11.89 21.90
C THR A 186 -4.19 11.30 22.74
N THR A 187 -3.32 12.16 23.28
CA THR A 187 -2.35 11.84 24.34
C THR A 187 -2.23 12.98 25.35
N GLY A 188 -1.98 12.63 26.61
CA GLY A 188 -1.68 13.60 27.67
C GLY A 188 -0.19 13.90 27.84
N SER A 189 0.68 13.25 27.06
CA SER A 189 2.13 13.35 27.19
C SER A 189 2.75 14.03 25.97
N LEU A 190 3.31 15.22 26.19
CA LEU A 190 4.04 15.95 25.14
C LEU A 190 5.29 15.18 24.68
N GLU A 191 5.95 14.48 25.59
CA GLU A 191 7.12 13.65 25.27
C GLU A 191 6.74 12.46 24.37
N ALA A 192 5.60 11.82 24.65
CA ALA A 192 5.09 10.74 23.79
C ALA A 192 4.67 11.27 22.41
N LEU A 193 4.06 12.45 22.37
CA LEU A 193 3.66 13.12 21.12
C LEU A 193 4.87 13.49 20.25
N GLU A 194 5.96 13.97 20.85
CA GLU A 194 7.21 14.26 20.14
C GLU A 194 7.78 13.01 19.46
N LYS A 195 7.83 11.90 20.20
CA LYS A 195 8.30 10.60 19.68
C LYS A 195 7.42 10.09 18.53
N TYR A 196 6.10 10.16 18.70
CA TYR A 196 5.14 9.83 17.66
C TYR A 196 5.34 10.69 16.40
N SER A 197 5.47 12.00 16.57
CA SER A 197 5.68 12.94 15.46
C SER A 197 6.96 12.63 14.69
N ARG A 198 8.06 12.37 15.42
CA ARG A 198 9.34 12.01 14.82
C ARG A 198 9.29 10.67 14.09
N ALA A 199 8.52 9.70 14.59
CA ALA A 199 8.28 8.46 13.88
C ALA A 199 7.57 8.69 12.54
N LEU A 200 6.52 9.53 12.52
CA LEU A 200 5.81 9.89 11.30
C LEU A 200 6.71 10.56 10.26
N GLU A 201 7.62 11.44 10.68
CA GLU A 201 8.62 12.04 9.79
C GLU A 201 9.54 11.00 9.14
N LEU A 202 9.99 10.00 9.90
CA LEU A 202 10.82 8.92 9.36
C LEU A 202 10.06 8.11 8.31
N PHE A 203 8.81 7.74 8.59
CA PHE A 203 7.97 7.04 7.62
C PHE A 203 7.72 7.86 6.35
N ARG A 204 7.45 9.18 6.49
CA ARG A 204 7.25 10.08 5.34
C ARG A 204 8.52 10.24 4.50
N ALA A 205 9.67 10.35 5.14
CA ALA A 205 10.95 10.47 4.45
C ALA A 205 11.35 9.18 3.73
N GLY A 206 10.62 8.07 3.93
CA GLY A 206 11.03 6.73 3.47
C GLY A 206 12.33 6.27 4.13
N ARG A 207 12.63 6.79 5.33
CA ARG A 207 13.90 6.56 6.02
C ARG A 207 13.66 5.70 7.25
N ASP A 208 14.47 4.66 7.40
CA ASP A 208 14.66 3.91 8.65
C ASP A 208 13.33 3.57 9.36
N ARG A 209 12.49 2.77 8.67
CA ARG A 209 11.21 2.28 9.19
C ARG A 209 11.36 1.65 10.57
N GLN A 210 12.46 0.92 10.78
CA GLN A 210 12.78 0.30 12.06
C GLN A 210 12.90 1.34 13.16
N ARG A 211 13.68 2.40 12.95
CA ARG A 211 13.79 3.50 13.92
C ARG A 211 12.46 4.22 14.14
N GLY A 212 11.63 4.35 13.10
CA GLY A 212 10.28 4.87 13.22
C GLY A 212 9.42 4.04 14.19
N VAL A 213 9.44 2.72 14.06
CA VAL A 213 8.72 1.81 14.96
C VAL A 213 9.28 1.89 16.39
N GLU A 214 10.60 1.92 16.57
CA GLU A 214 11.22 2.08 17.90
C GLU A 214 10.77 3.38 18.60
N LEU A 215 10.64 4.48 17.85
CA LEU A 215 10.14 5.74 18.40
C LEU A 215 8.67 5.64 18.83
N LEU A 216 7.83 4.90 18.10
CA LEU A 216 6.46 4.63 18.52
C LEU A 216 6.43 3.76 19.78
N GLU A 217 7.31 2.76 19.89
CA GLU A 217 7.45 1.92 21.08
C GLU A 217 7.89 2.74 22.30
N GLU A 218 8.84 3.67 22.12
CA GLU A 218 9.22 4.66 23.14
C GLU A 218 8.00 5.53 23.53
N ALA A 219 7.18 5.97 22.57
CA ALA A 219 5.98 6.77 22.82
C ALA A 219 4.94 6.03 23.67
N VAL A 220 4.64 4.77 23.35
CA VAL A 220 3.67 3.96 24.12
C VAL A 220 4.24 3.49 25.46
N ALA A 221 5.57 3.43 25.62
CA ALA A 221 6.18 3.19 26.92
C ALA A 221 5.99 4.39 27.87
N ILE A 222 5.98 5.62 27.33
CA ILE A 222 5.73 6.85 28.09
C ILE A 222 4.23 7.01 28.38
N ASP A 223 3.37 6.86 27.37
CA ASP A 223 1.91 6.87 27.51
C ASP A 223 1.32 5.57 26.99
N THR A 224 1.18 4.60 27.89
CA THR A 224 0.62 3.27 27.57
C THR A 224 -0.78 3.31 26.96
N ALA A 225 -1.54 4.40 27.15
CA ALA A 225 -2.89 4.56 26.60
C ALA A 225 -2.92 5.34 25.27
N PHE A 226 -1.76 5.62 24.67
CA PHE A 226 -1.66 6.36 23.41
C PHE A 226 -2.11 5.49 22.22
N ALA A 227 -3.42 5.39 22.05
CA ALA A 227 -4.06 4.45 21.11
C ALA A 227 -3.62 4.64 19.65
N MET A 228 -3.41 5.88 19.21
CA MET A 228 -2.99 6.16 17.84
C MET A 228 -1.52 5.75 17.58
N ALA A 229 -0.65 5.84 18.58
CA ALA A 229 0.70 5.29 18.49
C ALA A 229 0.66 3.76 18.41
N TRP A 230 -0.16 3.08 19.23
CA TRP A 230 -0.40 1.64 19.10
C TRP A 230 -0.95 1.27 17.71
N ARG A 231 -1.96 1.99 17.21
CA ARG A 231 -2.50 1.77 15.87
C ARG A 231 -1.42 1.89 14.80
N LYS A 232 -0.57 2.92 14.91
CA LYS A 232 0.52 3.16 13.96
C LYS A 232 1.59 2.07 14.05
N ILE A 233 1.93 1.56 15.24
CA ILE A 233 2.79 0.37 15.39
C ILE A 233 2.21 -0.78 14.58
N GLY A 234 0.92 -1.10 14.75
CA GLY A 234 0.28 -2.20 14.02
C GLY A 234 0.31 -2.01 12.50
N VAL A 235 0.14 -0.78 12.00
CA VAL A 235 0.26 -0.48 10.56
C VAL A 235 1.69 -0.68 10.06
N GLU A 236 2.69 -0.37 10.89
CA GLU A 236 4.10 -0.40 10.50
C GLU A 236 4.79 -1.75 10.80
N THR A 237 4.16 -2.66 11.54
CA THR A 237 4.66 -4.02 11.79
C THR A 237 3.93 -5.09 10.99
N VAL A 238 3.14 -4.71 9.97
CA VAL A 238 2.52 -5.66 9.04
C VAL A 238 3.58 -6.59 8.46
N GLY A 239 3.42 -7.91 8.68
CA GLY A 239 4.41 -8.95 8.41
C GLY A 239 4.80 -9.73 9.68
N ASP A 240 4.76 -9.07 10.84
CA ASP A 240 4.76 -9.68 12.16
C ASP A 240 3.32 -9.66 12.70
N GLN A 241 2.60 -10.75 12.48
CA GLN A 241 1.19 -10.88 12.84
C GLN A 241 0.98 -10.75 14.34
N ALA A 242 1.89 -11.30 15.16
CA ALA A 242 1.83 -11.19 16.62
C ALA A 242 1.90 -9.72 17.09
N ARG A 243 2.95 -8.99 16.67
CA ARG A 243 3.10 -7.56 17.03
C ARG A 243 1.98 -6.70 16.47
N THR A 244 1.54 -6.99 15.25
CA THR A 244 0.45 -6.28 14.60
C THR A 244 -0.85 -6.43 15.40
N ILE A 245 -1.20 -7.67 15.75
CA ILE A 245 -2.40 -7.98 16.53
C ILE A 245 -2.34 -7.30 17.90
N GLU A 246 -1.24 -7.46 18.64
CA GLU A 246 -1.07 -6.83 19.96
C GLU A 246 -1.30 -5.31 19.88
N ALA A 247 -0.67 -4.66 18.92
CA ALA A 247 -0.76 -3.22 18.75
C ALA A 247 -2.19 -2.77 18.38
N MET A 248 -2.86 -3.47 17.47
CA MET A 248 -4.26 -3.18 17.11
C MET A 248 -5.23 -3.43 18.26
N GLU A 249 -5.01 -4.47 19.07
CA GLU A 249 -5.79 -4.71 20.28
C GLU A 249 -5.63 -3.59 21.30
N LYS A 250 -4.40 -3.12 21.54
CA LYS A 250 -4.16 -1.99 22.44
C LYS A 250 -4.86 -0.73 21.96
N ALA A 251 -4.74 -0.42 20.66
CA ALA A 251 -5.48 0.70 20.07
C ALA A 251 -6.99 0.57 20.31
N TYR A 252 -7.55 -0.62 20.05
CA TYR A 252 -8.96 -0.90 20.28
C TYR A 252 -9.38 -0.78 21.75
N GLN A 253 -8.58 -1.29 22.68
CA GLN A 253 -8.85 -1.25 24.13
C GLN A 253 -8.94 0.19 24.66
N PHE A 254 -8.13 1.11 24.12
CA PHE A 254 -8.11 2.50 24.56
C PHE A 254 -9.08 3.43 23.82
N ARG A 255 -9.88 2.90 22.87
CA ARG A 255 -10.77 3.70 22.00
C ARG A 255 -11.78 4.58 22.74
N ASP A 256 -12.26 4.15 23.92
CA ASP A 256 -13.27 4.87 24.71
C ASP A 256 -12.78 6.24 25.23
N ARG A 257 -11.47 6.49 25.15
CA ARG A 257 -10.83 7.76 25.57
C ARG A 257 -10.60 8.72 24.42
N LEU A 258 -10.83 8.29 23.18
CA LEU A 258 -10.47 9.03 21.98
C LEU A 258 -11.62 9.91 21.50
N THR A 259 -11.32 10.80 20.55
CA THR A 259 -12.38 11.46 19.78
C THR A 259 -13.20 10.42 19.00
N GLU A 260 -14.41 10.79 18.57
CA GLU A 260 -15.27 9.88 17.80
C GLU A 260 -14.56 9.34 16.54
N ARG A 261 -13.84 10.21 15.82
CA ARG A 261 -13.08 9.82 14.63
C ARG A 261 -11.96 8.83 14.96
N GLU A 262 -11.14 9.11 15.97
CA GLU A 262 -10.06 8.21 16.39
C GLU A 262 -10.57 6.87 16.94
N SER A 263 -11.68 6.89 17.67
CA SER A 263 -12.33 5.65 18.13
C SER A 263 -12.76 4.79 16.95
N LEU A 264 -13.32 5.40 15.89
CA LEU A 264 -13.68 4.69 14.67
C LEU A 264 -12.43 4.18 13.92
N LEU A 265 -11.33 4.95 13.90
CA LEU A 265 -10.06 4.51 13.30
C LEU A 265 -9.49 3.26 13.99
N ALA A 266 -9.45 3.27 15.32
CA ALA A 266 -9.00 2.13 16.11
C ALA A 266 -9.92 0.92 15.94
N GLU A 267 -11.24 1.13 15.93
CA GLU A 267 -12.24 0.09 15.68
C GLU A 267 -12.08 -0.53 14.27
N ALA A 268 -11.91 0.31 13.25
CA ALA A 268 -11.73 -0.15 11.88
C ALA A 268 -10.41 -0.92 11.70
N SER A 269 -9.29 -0.40 12.23
CA SER A 269 -7.99 -1.09 12.12
C SER A 269 -7.98 -2.44 12.85
N TYR A 270 -8.70 -2.56 13.97
CA TYR A 270 -8.88 -3.83 14.66
C TYR A 270 -9.64 -4.85 13.80
N TYR A 271 -10.79 -4.47 13.24
CA TYR A 271 -11.56 -5.40 12.40
C TYR A 271 -10.88 -5.73 11.07
N THR A 272 -10.20 -4.77 10.46
CA THR A 272 -9.47 -5.01 9.19
C THR A 272 -8.24 -5.88 9.41
N THR A 273 -7.45 -5.63 10.45
CA THR A 273 -6.09 -6.20 10.56
C THR A 273 -5.93 -7.24 11.67
N ALA A 274 -6.60 -7.08 12.81
CA ALA A 274 -6.44 -8.02 13.92
C ALA A 274 -7.36 -9.23 13.80
N THR A 275 -8.64 -9.03 13.49
CA THR A 275 -9.63 -10.12 13.41
C THR A 275 -9.98 -10.54 11.99
N GLY A 276 -9.72 -9.71 10.97
CA GLY A 276 -10.02 -10.02 9.57
C GLY A 276 -11.52 -10.17 9.30
N GLU A 277 -12.32 -9.23 9.82
CA GLU A 277 -13.78 -9.20 9.71
C GLU A 277 -14.23 -8.05 8.78
N PRO A 278 -14.11 -8.21 7.44
CA PRO A 278 -14.30 -7.13 6.48
C PRO A 278 -15.71 -6.53 6.53
N HIS A 279 -16.75 -7.33 6.77
CA HIS A 279 -18.11 -6.81 6.95
C HIS A 279 -18.27 -5.91 8.19
N LYS A 280 -17.52 -6.16 9.28
CA LYS A 280 -17.50 -5.23 10.43
C LYS A 280 -16.73 -3.97 10.08
N ALA A 281 -15.57 -4.10 9.43
CA ALA A 281 -14.75 -2.97 8.99
C ALA A 281 -15.55 -2.03 8.07
N ILE A 282 -16.29 -2.56 7.10
CA ILE A 282 -17.17 -1.78 6.20
C ILE A 282 -18.15 -0.93 7.00
N ARG A 283 -18.87 -1.50 7.98
CA ARG A 283 -19.84 -0.74 8.80
C ARG A 283 -19.18 0.39 9.59
N VAL A 284 -17.93 0.21 10.01
CA VAL A 284 -17.18 1.25 10.73
C VAL A 284 -16.73 2.34 9.77
N TYR A 285 -16.22 1.98 8.59
CA TYR A 285 -15.85 2.96 7.56
C TYR A 285 -17.06 3.72 7.01
N GLU A 286 -18.22 3.09 6.87
CA GLU A 286 -19.48 3.77 6.54
C GLU A 286 -19.84 4.83 7.58
N ARG A 287 -19.71 4.51 8.88
CA ARG A 287 -19.90 5.50 9.97
C ARG A 287 -18.88 6.65 9.88
N MET A 288 -17.63 6.36 9.50
CA MET A 288 -16.62 7.41 9.28
C MET A 288 -16.99 8.32 8.11
N VAL A 289 -17.48 7.75 7.01
CA VAL A 289 -17.96 8.51 5.84
C VAL A 289 -19.22 9.31 6.17
N ASP A 290 -20.10 8.80 7.03
CA ASP A 290 -21.26 9.55 7.53
C ASP A 290 -20.84 10.73 8.42
N LEU A 291 -19.78 10.55 9.23
CA LEU A 291 -19.21 11.59 10.09
C LEU A 291 -18.55 12.70 9.24
N ASP A 292 -17.75 12.32 8.25
CA ASP A 292 -17.15 13.23 7.27
C ASP A 292 -17.19 12.63 5.85
N PRO A 293 -18.15 13.06 5.01
CA PRO A 293 -18.26 12.60 3.63
C PRO A 293 -17.08 13.00 2.72
N THR A 294 -16.18 13.85 3.22
CA THR A 294 -14.96 14.33 2.56
C THR A 294 -13.69 13.76 3.18
N ASP A 295 -13.78 12.74 4.03
CA ASP A 295 -12.61 12.00 4.51
C ASP A 295 -12.13 11.04 3.40
N ALA A 296 -11.16 11.49 2.60
CA ALA A 296 -10.59 10.70 1.51
C ALA A 296 -9.95 9.39 1.97
N TRP A 297 -9.44 9.34 3.20
CA TRP A 297 -8.82 8.15 3.80
C TRP A 297 -9.88 7.11 4.14
N ALA A 298 -10.99 7.53 4.77
CA ALA A 298 -12.12 6.65 5.07
C ALA A 298 -12.75 6.10 3.78
N LEU A 299 -12.94 6.95 2.76
CA LEU A 299 -13.43 6.52 1.45
C LEU A 299 -12.49 5.50 0.78
N ASN A 300 -11.17 5.74 0.83
CA ASN A 300 -10.21 4.79 0.28
C ASN A 300 -10.25 3.46 1.04
N ASN A 301 -10.27 3.46 2.36
CA ASN A 301 -10.25 2.22 3.12
C ASN A 301 -11.58 1.46 3.10
N LEU A 302 -12.69 2.15 2.88
CA LEU A 302 -13.96 1.50 2.55
C LEU A 302 -13.83 0.71 1.24
N GLY A 303 -13.21 1.31 0.21
CA GLY A 303 -12.91 0.61 -1.04
C GLY A 303 -11.95 -0.58 -0.85
N ALA A 304 -10.98 -0.47 0.07
CA ALA A 304 -10.10 -1.58 0.42
C ALA A 304 -10.86 -2.72 1.14
N ALA A 305 -11.78 -2.41 2.04
CA ALA A 305 -12.58 -3.44 2.69
C ALA A 305 -13.52 -4.17 1.71
N TYR A 306 -14.05 -3.48 0.69
CA TYR A 306 -14.76 -4.12 -0.43
C TYR A 306 -13.84 -4.94 -1.34
N THR A 307 -12.56 -4.55 -1.46
CA THR A 307 -11.53 -5.34 -2.16
C THR A 307 -11.31 -6.68 -1.46
N ASP A 308 -11.26 -6.69 -0.13
CA ASP A 308 -11.09 -7.92 0.68
C ASP A 308 -12.25 -8.91 0.47
N LEU A 309 -13.46 -8.40 0.18
CA LEU A 309 -14.62 -9.22 -0.19
C LEU A 309 -14.65 -9.63 -1.67
N GLY A 310 -13.74 -9.11 -2.50
CA GLY A 310 -13.78 -9.28 -3.96
C GLY A 310 -14.92 -8.53 -4.65
N GLU A 311 -15.55 -7.56 -3.98
CA GLU A 311 -16.61 -6.71 -4.52
C GLU A 311 -16.01 -5.53 -5.31
N TRP A 312 -15.32 -5.87 -6.40
CA TRP A 312 -14.48 -4.93 -7.16
C TRP A 312 -15.21 -3.69 -7.69
N ALA A 313 -16.49 -3.80 -8.01
CA ALA A 313 -17.29 -2.68 -8.50
C ALA A 313 -17.59 -1.65 -7.39
N GLU A 314 -17.89 -2.11 -6.17
CA GLU A 314 -18.04 -1.23 -5.01
C GLU A 314 -16.68 -0.65 -4.61
N ALA A 315 -15.63 -1.46 -4.63
CA ALA A 315 -14.26 -0.98 -4.40
C ALA A 315 -13.90 0.19 -5.34
N GLU A 316 -14.11 0.02 -6.66
CA GLU A 316 -13.90 1.09 -7.65
C GLU A 316 -14.73 2.33 -7.35
N HIS A 317 -16.01 2.16 -6.97
CA HIS A 317 -16.89 3.28 -6.62
C HIS A 317 -16.30 4.12 -5.47
N TRP A 318 -15.91 3.47 -4.37
CA TRP A 318 -15.39 4.14 -3.18
C TRP A 318 -14.00 4.75 -3.40
N PHE A 319 -13.11 4.05 -4.12
CA PHE A 319 -11.82 4.62 -4.52
C PHE A 319 -11.99 5.84 -5.44
N ALA A 320 -12.90 5.79 -6.42
CA ALA A 320 -13.16 6.93 -7.30
C ALA A 320 -13.73 8.13 -6.52
N ARG A 321 -14.57 7.89 -5.50
CA ARG A 321 -15.01 8.96 -4.59
C ARG A 321 -13.85 9.54 -3.78
N SER A 322 -12.93 8.71 -3.29
CA SER A 322 -11.71 9.18 -2.62
C SER A 322 -10.90 10.10 -3.55
N VAL A 323 -10.63 9.67 -4.79
CA VAL A 323 -9.90 10.47 -5.81
C VAL A 323 -10.59 11.80 -6.12
N ALA A 324 -11.93 11.82 -6.15
CA ALA A 324 -12.70 13.04 -6.40
C ALA A 324 -12.62 14.06 -5.26
N VAL A 325 -12.37 13.60 -4.04
CA VAL A 325 -12.15 14.45 -2.85
C VAL A 325 -10.70 14.88 -2.77
N ASP A 326 -9.78 13.91 -2.87
CA ASP A 326 -8.34 14.11 -2.84
C ASP A 326 -7.65 13.14 -3.83
N SER A 327 -7.04 13.72 -4.86
CA SER A 327 -6.38 12.98 -5.91
C SER A 327 -4.95 12.62 -5.47
N SER A 328 -4.81 11.45 -4.85
CA SER A 328 -3.50 10.87 -4.51
C SER A 328 -3.10 9.74 -5.46
N VAL A 329 -1.78 9.49 -5.56
CA VAL A 329 -1.24 8.32 -6.30
C VAL A 329 -1.86 7.03 -5.77
N LYS A 330 -1.96 6.88 -4.44
CA LYS A 330 -2.50 5.68 -3.78
C LYS A 330 -3.95 5.42 -4.19
N SER A 331 -4.83 6.41 -4.01
CA SER A 331 -6.26 6.23 -4.32
C SER A 331 -6.48 6.00 -5.82
N THR A 332 -5.70 6.67 -6.68
CA THR A 332 -5.80 6.51 -8.13
C THR A 332 -5.31 5.14 -8.60
N VAL A 333 -4.22 4.62 -8.02
CA VAL A 333 -3.74 3.25 -8.27
C VAL A 333 -4.78 2.23 -7.80
N ASN A 334 -5.43 2.45 -6.66
CA ASN A 334 -6.47 1.54 -6.16
C ASN A 334 -7.69 1.46 -7.10
N VAL A 335 -8.06 2.57 -7.75
CA VAL A 335 -9.05 2.55 -8.84
C VAL A 335 -8.58 1.62 -9.98
N ALA A 336 -7.34 1.78 -10.43
CA ALA A 336 -6.78 0.94 -11.49
C ALA A 336 -6.75 -0.55 -11.12
N VAL A 337 -6.39 -0.88 -9.88
CA VAL A 337 -6.39 -2.26 -9.36
C VAL A 337 -7.80 -2.85 -9.37
N ALA A 338 -8.81 -2.09 -8.90
CA ALA A 338 -10.20 -2.54 -8.95
C ALA A 338 -10.70 -2.72 -10.40
N GLN A 339 -10.24 -1.89 -11.33
CA GLN A 339 -10.53 -2.00 -12.76
C GLN A 339 -9.88 -3.25 -13.40
N ILE A 340 -8.62 -3.56 -13.05
CA ILE A 340 -7.91 -4.76 -13.53
C ILE A 340 -8.66 -6.02 -13.11
N ASN A 341 -9.07 -6.13 -11.85
CA ASN A 341 -9.83 -7.30 -11.38
C ASN A 341 -11.23 -7.43 -12.01
N GLN A 342 -11.75 -6.36 -12.61
CA GLN A 342 -12.99 -6.39 -13.40
C GLN A 342 -12.75 -6.63 -14.91
N GLY A 343 -11.49 -6.74 -15.35
CA GLY A 343 -11.14 -6.84 -16.78
C GLY A 343 -11.23 -5.52 -17.56
N LYS A 344 -11.39 -4.38 -16.86
CA LYS A 344 -11.45 -3.03 -17.47
C LYS A 344 -10.04 -2.49 -17.72
N LEU A 345 -9.28 -3.19 -18.57
CA LEU A 345 -7.84 -2.98 -18.72
C LEU A 345 -7.49 -1.62 -19.34
N ASP A 346 -8.35 -1.08 -20.21
CA ASP A 346 -8.12 0.22 -20.86
C ASP A 346 -8.42 1.38 -19.90
N GLU A 347 -9.47 1.26 -19.08
CA GLU A 347 -9.77 2.19 -18.00
C GLU A 347 -8.66 2.15 -16.94
N ALA A 348 -8.17 0.97 -16.59
CA ALA A 348 -7.04 0.82 -15.67
C ALA A 348 -5.78 1.54 -16.21
N ALA A 349 -5.48 1.39 -17.50
CA ALA A 349 -4.37 2.10 -18.13
C ALA A 349 -4.54 3.63 -18.02
N ALA A 350 -5.75 4.15 -18.26
CA ALA A 350 -6.04 5.58 -18.15
C ALA A 350 -5.93 6.10 -16.70
N SER A 351 -6.34 5.29 -15.71
CA SER A 351 -6.17 5.57 -14.28
C SER A 351 -4.69 5.59 -13.90
N LEU A 352 -3.88 4.66 -14.39
CA LEU A 352 -2.43 4.64 -14.15
C LEU A 352 -1.72 5.83 -14.83
N ASP A 353 -2.15 6.23 -16.03
CA ASP A 353 -1.68 7.46 -16.66
C ASP A 353 -2.03 8.70 -15.82
N ALA A 354 -3.15 8.69 -15.10
CA ALA A 354 -3.51 9.75 -14.16
C ALA A 354 -2.62 9.73 -12.91
N ALA A 355 -2.33 8.55 -12.35
CA ALA A 355 -1.41 8.40 -11.23
C ALA A 355 0.00 8.90 -11.58
N ASP A 356 0.51 8.58 -12.78
CA ASP A 356 1.82 9.04 -13.26
C ASP A 356 1.87 10.55 -13.51
N ARG A 357 0.73 11.22 -13.76
CA ARG A 357 0.70 12.69 -13.81
C ARG A 357 0.83 13.33 -12.43
N LEU A 358 0.41 12.63 -11.37
CA LEU A 358 0.55 13.09 -9.99
C LEU A 358 1.99 12.88 -9.49
N ALA A 359 2.55 11.70 -9.74
CA ALA A 359 3.95 11.40 -9.43
C ALA A 359 4.58 10.56 -10.57
N PRO A 360 5.29 11.21 -11.51
CA PRO A 360 5.87 10.51 -12.66
C PRO A 360 6.80 9.39 -12.24
N GLY A 361 6.41 8.16 -12.59
CA GLY A 361 7.26 6.99 -12.40
C GLY A 361 7.33 6.46 -10.98
N GLY A 362 6.39 6.83 -10.09
CA GLY A 362 6.33 6.29 -8.72
C GLY A 362 6.11 4.77 -8.69
N GLU A 363 6.69 4.09 -7.71
CA GLU A 363 6.83 2.63 -7.66
C GLU A 363 5.47 1.92 -7.56
N ARG A 364 4.50 2.52 -6.86
CA ARG A 364 3.12 2.02 -6.78
C ARG A 364 2.45 1.95 -8.16
N SER A 365 2.67 2.96 -9.00
CA SER A 365 2.15 2.98 -10.36
C SER A 365 2.85 1.92 -11.22
N VAL A 366 4.18 1.79 -11.11
CA VAL A 366 4.97 0.77 -11.81
C VAL A 366 4.50 -0.64 -11.45
N SER A 367 4.30 -0.93 -10.16
CA SER A 367 3.79 -2.21 -9.68
C SER A 367 2.37 -2.51 -10.18
N ALA A 368 1.49 -1.51 -10.23
CA ALA A 368 0.17 -1.70 -10.78
C ALA A 368 0.17 -1.89 -12.31
N ARG A 369 1.09 -1.22 -13.04
CA ARG A 369 1.33 -1.46 -14.47
C ARG A 369 1.86 -2.86 -14.73
N TYR A 370 2.72 -3.40 -13.86
CA TYR A 370 3.13 -4.80 -13.95
C TYR A 370 1.91 -5.74 -13.89
N GLY A 371 0.99 -5.51 -12.93
CA GLY A 371 -0.28 -6.23 -12.87
C GLY A 371 -1.10 -6.10 -14.16
N LEU A 372 -1.22 -4.90 -14.73
CA LEU A 372 -1.92 -4.67 -16.00
C LEU A 372 -1.29 -5.45 -17.16
N GLU A 373 0.02 -5.34 -17.35
CA GLU A 373 0.72 -5.94 -18.49
C GLU A 373 0.78 -7.47 -18.40
N THR A 374 0.80 -8.04 -17.19
CA THR A 374 0.67 -9.50 -17.00
C THR A 374 -0.73 -10.01 -17.35
N ASN A 375 -1.79 -9.24 -17.07
CA ASN A 375 -3.14 -9.55 -17.56
C ASN A 375 -3.27 -9.40 -19.09
N ARG A 376 -2.47 -8.54 -19.72
CA ARG A 376 -2.37 -8.39 -21.19
C ARG A 376 -1.45 -9.41 -21.85
N GLU A 377 -0.79 -10.27 -21.07
CA GLU A 377 0.24 -11.21 -21.55
C GLU A 377 1.44 -10.52 -22.23
N ASN A 378 1.69 -9.25 -21.90
CA ASN A 378 2.82 -8.49 -22.42
C ASN A 378 4.05 -8.73 -21.54
N TRP A 379 4.63 -9.92 -21.67
CA TRP A 379 5.72 -10.40 -20.80
C TRP A 379 7.00 -9.56 -20.90
N VAL A 380 7.27 -8.96 -22.06
CA VAL A 380 8.45 -8.09 -22.27
C VAL A 380 8.33 -6.80 -21.45
N GLU A 381 7.16 -6.15 -21.48
CA GLU A 381 6.91 -4.95 -20.69
C GLU A 381 6.84 -5.30 -19.20
N ALA A 382 6.19 -6.41 -18.84
CA ALA A 382 6.12 -6.89 -17.46
C ALA A 382 7.53 -7.12 -16.86
N GLU A 383 8.44 -7.79 -17.60
CA GLU A 383 9.82 -7.98 -17.17
C GLU A 383 10.56 -6.63 -17.03
N THR A 384 10.35 -5.70 -17.96
CA THR A 384 10.94 -4.35 -17.91
C THR A 384 10.51 -3.58 -16.68
N LEU A 385 9.22 -3.59 -16.34
CA LEU A 385 8.68 -2.95 -15.15
C LEU A 385 9.19 -3.61 -13.86
N ALA A 386 9.33 -4.94 -13.85
CA ALA A 386 9.87 -5.67 -12.71
C ALA A 386 11.37 -5.38 -12.48
N LEU A 387 12.17 -5.29 -13.55
CA LEU A 387 13.56 -4.82 -13.48
C LEU A 387 13.64 -3.41 -12.91
N ARG A 388 12.77 -2.50 -13.37
CA ARG A 388 12.71 -1.12 -12.86
C ARG A 388 12.43 -1.07 -11.36
N LEU A 389 11.46 -1.86 -10.87
CA LEU A 389 11.17 -1.95 -9.43
C LEU A 389 12.40 -2.42 -8.63
N ARG A 390 13.16 -3.37 -9.15
CA ARG A 390 14.33 -3.92 -8.46
C ARG A 390 15.56 -3.02 -8.54
N ASP A 391 15.84 -2.45 -9.71
CA ASP A 391 17.15 -1.87 -10.03
C ASP A 391 17.20 -0.34 -9.87
N GLU A 392 16.07 0.36 -9.97
CA GLU A 392 16.01 1.82 -9.86
C GLU A 392 15.67 2.32 -8.44
N ASN A 393 15.49 1.41 -7.48
CA ASN A 393 15.07 1.74 -6.11
C ASN A 393 16.15 1.38 -5.08
N THR A 394 16.31 2.23 -4.07
CA THR A 394 17.23 1.98 -2.94
C THR A 394 16.55 1.36 -1.73
N ASP A 395 15.22 1.33 -1.71
CA ASP A 395 14.43 0.70 -0.65
C ASP A 395 14.36 -0.83 -0.87
N PRO A 396 14.85 -1.65 0.09
CA PRO A 396 14.78 -3.11 -0.02
C PRO A 396 13.37 -3.66 -0.25
N ALA A 397 12.31 -2.94 0.15
CA ALA A 397 10.93 -3.33 -0.12
C ALA A 397 10.63 -3.39 -1.63
N TRP A 398 11.08 -2.41 -2.40
CA TRP A 398 10.88 -2.42 -3.86
C TRP A 398 11.82 -3.39 -4.56
N THR A 399 13.03 -3.59 -4.03
CA THR A 399 13.93 -4.67 -4.47
C THR A 399 13.28 -6.04 -4.31
N GLN A 400 12.63 -6.29 -3.17
CA GLN A 400 11.87 -7.52 -2.91
C GLN A 400 10.73 -7.68 -3.92
N VAL A 401 9.89 -6.66 -4.09
CA VAL A 401 8.73 -6.70 -5.00
C VAL A 401 9.18 -6.95 -6.45
N GLY A 402 10.19 -6.22 -6.93
CA GLY A 402 10.73 -6.39 -8.28
C GLY A 402 11.32 -7.79 -8.49
N SER A 403 12.04 -8.32 -7.49
CA SER A 403 12.60 -9.68 -7.54
C SER A 403 11.51 -10.75 -7.59
N PHE A 404 10.43 -10.62 -6.81
CA PHE A 404 9.28 -11.53 -6.91
C PHE A 404 8.63 -11.47 -8.30
N ALA A 405 8.40 -10.26 -8.82
CA ALA A 405 7.79 -10.04 -10.12
C ALA A 405 8.61 -10.65 -11.27
N LEU A 406 9.94 -10.54 -11.22
CA LEU A 406 10.86 -11.20 -12.16
C LEU A 406 10.79 -12.73 -12.03
N GLY A 407 10.73 -13.24 -10.80
CA GLY A 407 10.58 -14.66 -10.55
C GLY A 407 9.29 -15.21 -11.17
N HIS A 408 8.16 -14.52 -10.99
CA HIS A 408 6.89 -14.90 -11.61
C HIS A 408 6.99 -14.91 -13.14
N VAL A 409 7.48 -13.82 -13.77
CA VAL A 409 7.58 -13.75 -15.24
C VAL A 409 8.50 -14.83 -15.80
N ALA A 410 9.64 -15.07 -15.15
CA ALA A 410 10.56 -16.14 -15.54
C ALA A 410 9.89 -17.53 -15.46
N ALA A 411 9.18 -17.83 -14.37
CA ALA A 411 8.48 -19.10 -14.19
C ALA A 411 7.34 -19.30 -15.21
N ILE A 412 6.54 -18.26 -15.48
CA ILE A 412 5.49 -18.29 -16.52
C ILE A 412 6.06 -18.72 -17.88
N GLN A 413 7.24 -18.20 -18.23
CA GLN A 413 7.94 -18.49 -19.48
C GLN A 413 8.77 -19.78 -19.43
N GLY A 414 8.67 -20.58 -18.36
CA GLY A 414 9.39 -21.85 -18.21
C GLY A 414 10.89 -21.71 -17.90
N ARG A 415 11.36 -20.52 -17.52
CA ARG A 415 12.75 -20.24 -17.10
C ARG A 415 12.90 -20.48 -15.58
N LEU A 416 12.66 -21.73 -15.15
CA LEU A 416 12.53 -22.10 -13.73
C LEU A 416 13.80 -21.80 -12.91
N ALA A 417 14.98 -22.05 -13.46
CA ALA A 417 16.24 -21.76 -12.79
C ALA A 417 16.45 -20.26 -12.58
N ALA A 418 15.94 -19.41 -13.48
CA ALA A 418 15.96 -17.97 -13.30
C ALA A 418 14.93 -17.53 -12.25
N ALA A 419 13.73 -18.12 -12.26
CA ALA A 419 12.70 -17.86 -11.27
C ALA A 419 13.19 -18.10 -9.84
N GLU A 420 13.79 -19.27 -9.59
CA GLU A 420 14.33 -19.64 -8.28
C GLU A 420 15.42 -18.66 -7.80
N ARG A 421 16.29 -18.17 -8.71
CA ARG A 421 17.30 -17.16 -8.35
C ARG A 421 16.66 -15.85 -7.93
N HIS A 422 15.65 -15.38 -8.66
CA HIS A 422 14.97 -14.13 -8.32
C HIS A 422 14.18 -14.22 -7.02
N TRP A 423 13.55 -15.35 -6.71
CA TRP A 423 12.89 -15.53 -5.41
C TRP A 423 13.88 -15.66 -4.25
N GLN A 424 15.10 -16.18 -4.50
CA GLN A 424 16.19 -16.15 -3.51
C GLN A 424 16.69 -14.71 -3.26
N GLU A 425 16.80 -13.89 -4.31
CA GLU A 425 17.11 -12.46 -4.20
C GLU A 425 16.02 -11.74 -3.40
N ALA A 426 14.74 -12.01 -3.69
CA ALA A 426 13.60 -11.45 -2.96
C ALA A 426 13.61 -11.83 -1.47
N THR A 427 13.97 -13.08 -1.16
CA THR A 427 14.16 -13.56 0.22
C THR A 427 15.26 -12.79 0.94
N THR A 428 16.38 -12.57 0.26
CA THR A 428 17.51 -11.81 0.84
C THR A 428 17.09 -10.37 1.17
N ALA A 429 16.41 -9.70 0.24
CA ALA A 429 15.85 -8.36 0.49
C ALA A 429 14.79 -8.35 1.60
N SER A 430 13.99 -9.41 1.70
CA SER A 430 13.02 -9.59 2.79
C SER A 430 13.67 -9.63 4.17
N SER A 431 14.79 -10.34 4.31
CA SER A 431 15.51 -10.44 5.57
C SER A 431 16.08 -9.10 6.02
N GLU A 432 16.47 -8.22 5.10
CA GLU A 432 16.91 -6.85 5.41
C GLU A 432 15.77 -5.98 5.99
N LEU A 433 14.51 -6.33 5.71
CA LEU A 433 13.31 -5.69 6.24
C LEU A 433 12.88 -6.26 7.60
N GLY A 434 13.64 -7.20 8.18
CA GLY A 434 13.29 -7.87 9.44
C GLY A 434 12.25 -8.97 9.31
N ASN A 435 11.88 -9.38 8.08
CA ASN A 435 11.02 -10.54 7.88
C ASN A 435 11.85 -11.82 8.03
N GLU A 436 11.56 -12.60 9.08
CA GLU A 436 12.40 -13.74 9.45
C GLU A 436 12.12 -15.02 8.65
N PHE A 437 10.89 -15.25 8.15
CA PHE A 437 10.54 -16.49 7.47
C PHE A 437 10.18 -16.29 5.97
N PRO A 438 10.89 -16.93 5.02
CA PRO A 438 10.68 -16.73 3.59
C PRO A 438 9.51 -17.55 3.00
N ALA A 439 8.35 -17.54 3.66
CA ALA A 439 7.19 -18.36 3.27
C ALA A 439 6.85 -18.23 1.79
N TRP A 440 6.78 -17.00 1.29
CA TRP A 440 6.32 -16.69 -0.06
C TRP A 440 7.24 -17.26 -1.14
N ALA A 441 8.56 -17.07 -1.01
CA ALA A 441 9.52 -17.62 -1.98
C ALA A 441 9.51 -19.16 -1.94
N LEU A 442 9.45 -19.75 -0.74
CA LEU A 442 9.35 -21.20 -0.59
C LEU A 442 8.08 -21.75 -1.24
N MET A 443 6.94 -21.06 -1.09
CA MET A 443 5.67 -21.41 -1.72
C MET A 443 5.84 -21.56 -3.23
N GLN A 444 6.42 -20.55 -3.88
CA GLN A 444 6.57 -20.56 -5.33
C GLN A 444 7.45 -21.72 -5.80
N VAL A 445 8.57 -21.98 -5.11
CA VAL A 445 9.45 -23.12 -5.45
C VAL A 445 8.76 -24.45 -5.22
N PHE A 446 8.00 -24.58 -4.13
CA PHE A 446 7.24 -25.79 -3.79
C PHE A 446 6.20 -26.10 -4.87
N ASP A 447 5.43 -25.09 -5.28
CA ASP A 447 4.37 -25.25 -6.28
C ASP A 447 4.94 -25.56 -7.68
N LEU A 448 6.08 -24.97 -8.07
CA LEU A 448 6.81 -25.36 -9.30
C LEU A 448 7.23 -26.84 -9.27
N ASP A 449 7.77 -27.31 -8.15
CA ASP A 449 8.23 -28.69 -8.03
C ASP A 449 7.09 -29.69 -8.17
N ILE A 450 5.93 -29.41 -7.60
CA ILE A 450 4.77 -30.28 -7.71
C ILE A 450 4.13 -30.19 -9.11
N HIS A 451 3.82 -28.99 -9.60
CA HIS A 451 2.98 -28.84 -10.79
C HIS A 451 3.74 -28.90 -12.10
N VAL A 452 4.95 -28.33 -12.11
CA VAL A 452 5.72 -28.20 -13.35
C VAL A 452 6.67 -29.38 -13.49
N ARG A 453 7.37 -29.76 -12.42
CA ARG A 453 8.35 -30.86 -12.43
C ARG A 453 7.77 -32.22 -12.05
N GLY A 454 6.71 -32.26 -11.25
CA GLY A 454 6.21 -33.51 -10.66
C GLY A 454 7.17 -34.16 -9.67
N ASP A 455 8.07 -33.39 -9.03
CA ASP A 455 9.06 -33.85 -8.05
C ASP A 455 8.64 -33.49 -6.62
N THR A 456 7.63 -34.18 -6.11
CA THR A 456 7.17 -34.05 -4.71
C THR A 456 8.30 -34.26 -3.71
N ALA A 457 9.29 -35.10 -4.03
CA ALA A 457 10.40 -35.37 -3.14
C ALA A 457 11.34 -34.16 -3.02
N ARG A 458 11.58 -33.41 -4.11
CA ARG A 458 12.30 -32.13 -4.08
C ARG A 458 11.52 -31.09 -3.29
N ALA A 459 10.22 -30.97 -3.55
CA ALA A 459 9.35 -30.03 -2.85
C ALA A 459 9.44 -30.20 -1.32
N LEU A 460 9.30 -31.44 -0.82
CA LEU A 460 9.40 -31.76 0.60
C LEU A 460 10.82 -31.56 1.17
N ARG A 461 11.88 -31.79 0.39
CA ARG A 461 13.26 -31.50 0.83
C ARG A 461 13.48 -29.99 1.00
N SER A 462 12.92 -29.17 0.13
CA SER A 462 13.01 -27.71 0.23
C SER A 462 12.30 -27.20 1.50
N VAL A 463 11.09 -27.71 1.78
CA VAL A 463 10.37 -27.39 3.03
C VAL A 463 11.17 -27.81 4.26
N ALA A 464 11.70 -29.05 4.27
CA ALA A 464 12.49 -29.54 5.39
C ALA A 464 13.79 -28.74 5.61
N ALA A 465 14.45 -28.29 4.54
CA ALA A 465 15.65 -27.46 4.64
C ALA A 465 15.33 -26.09 5.27
N ILE A 466 14.24 -25.45 4.85
CA ILE A 466 13.81 -24.17 5.43
C ILE A 466 13.39 -24.32 6.89
N LEU A 467 12.63 -25.37 7.24
CA LEU A 467 12.23 -25.62 8.65
C LEU A 467 13.42 -25.99 9.55
N ALA A 468 14.54 -26.48 8.98
CA ALA A 468 15.77 -26.69 9.75
C ALA A 468 16.52 -25.39 10.03
N GLU A 469 16.41 -24.40 9.14
CA GLU A 469 16.99 -23.06 9.31
C GLU A 469 16.10 -22.17 10.20
N TYR A 470 14.78 -22.28 10.04
CA TYR A 470 13.76 -21.53 10.76
C TYR A 470 12.75 -22.49 11.43
N PRO A 471 13.09 -23.05 12.60
CA PRO A 471 12.18 -23.94 13.34
C PRO A 471 10.88 -23.23 13.71
N LEU A 472 9.74 -23.94 13.61
CA LEU A 472 8.43 -23.38 13.98
C LEU A 472 8.39 -22.99 15.45
N GLU A 473 9.08 -23.74 16.31
CA GLU A 473 9.11 -23.51 17.75
C GLU A 473 9.85 -22.22 18.14
N SER A 474 10.69 -21.68 17.26
CA SER A 474 11.31 -20.35 17.47
C SER A 474 10.42 -19.19 17.06
N MET A 475 9.31 -19.44 16.37
CA MET A 475 8.37 -18.42 15.94
C MET A 475 7.25 -18.24 16.96
N ASP A 476 6.76 -17.00 17.07
CA ASP A 476 5.49 -16.73 17.74
C ASP A 476 4.37 -17.55 17.10
N VAL A 477 3.46 -18.06 17.92
CA VAL A 477 2.35 -18.92 17.49
C VAL A 477 1.51 -18.28 16.39
N LEU A 478 1.31 -16.95 16.43
CA LEU A 478 0.56 -16.22 15.41
C LEU A 478 1.34 -16.00 14.11
N ASN A 479 2.67 -16.11 14.15
CA ASN A 479 3.54 -15.95 12.98
C ASN A 479 3.86 -17.28 12.27
N ARG A 480 3.50 -18.42 12.87
CA ARG A 480 3.76 -19.74 12.29
C ARG A 480 2.92 -19.96 11.03
N PRO A 481 3.51 -20.42 9.91
CA PRO A 481 2.83 -20.59 8.62
C PRO A 481 1.99 -21.89 8.55
N TYR A 482 1.17 -22.17 9.56
CA TYR A 482 0.41 -23.43 9.70
C TYR A 482 -0.40 -23.77 8.45
N GLY A 483 -1.20 -22.81 7.95
CA GLY A 483 -2.09 -23.06 6.81
C GLY A 483 -1.36 -23.40 5.53
N TRP A 484 -0.28 -22.68 5.22
CA TRP A 484 0.55 -22.94 4.06
C TRP A 484 1.25 -24.30 4.15
N LEU A 485 1.89 -24.60 5.29
CA LEU A 485 2.56 -25.88 5.48
C LEU A 485 1.57 -27.05 5.42
N ALA A 486 0.43 -26.95 6.10
CA ALA A 486 -0.59 -27.99 6.09
C ALA A 486 -1.13 -28.21 4.67
N PHE A 487 -1.37 -27.14 3.91
CA PHE A 487 -1.78 -27.24 2.51
C PHE A 487 -0.70 -27.93 1.65
N TRP A 488 0.56 -27.56 1.80
CA TRP A 488 1.67 -28.18 1.06
C TRP A 488 1.84 -29.66 1.39
N TYR A 489 1.83 -30.04 2.67
CA TYR A 489 1.89 -31.45 3.06
C TYR A 489 0.68 -32.24 2.54
N ALA A 490 -0.52 -31.67 2.60
CA ALA A 490 -1.72 -32.27 2.03
C ALA A 490 -1.58 -32.51 0.51
N ARG A 491 -1.10 -31.50 -0.24
CA ARG A 491 -0.83 -31.63 -1.68
C ARG A 491 0.26 -32.63 -2.01
N ALA A 492 1.26 -32.78 -1.14
CA ALA A 492 2.32 -33.76 -1.27
C ALA A 492 1.87 -35.19 -0.90
N GLY A 493 0.63 -35.37 -0.44
CA GLY A 493 0.09 -36.66 -0.02
C GLY A 493 0.43 -37.06 1.43
N ASP A 494 0.96 -36.13 2.22
CA ASP A 494 1.23 -36.32 3.65
C ASP A 494 0.10 -35.72 4.50
N ARG A 495 -1.06 -36.38 4.44
CA ARG A 495 -2.25 -36.00 5.21
C ARG A 495 -1.99 -35.96 6.72
N ALA A 496 -1.19 -36.89 7.25
CA ALA A 496 -0.94 -36.99 8.67
C ALA A 496 -0.22 -35.74 9.21
N THR A 497 0.80 -35.26 8.50
CA THR A 497 1.49 -34.02 8.87
C THR A 497 0.57 -32.80 8.69
N ALA A 498 -0.22 -32.75 7.61
CA ALA A 498 -1.19 -31.68 7.39
C ALA A 498 -2.22 -31.57 8.54
N GLU A 499 -2.82 -32.68 8.94
CA GLU A 499 -3.78 -32.74 10.06
C GLU A 499 -3.12 -32.37 11.40
N SER A 500 -1.87 -32.79 11.61
CA SER A 500 -1.11 -32.43 12.82
C SER A 500 -0.89 -30.93 12.93
N LEU A 501 -0.54 -30.27 11.81
CA LEU A 501 -0.33 -28.81 11.78
C LEU A 501 -1.63 -28.04 12.02
N VAL A 502 -2.75 -28.51 11.45
CA VAL A 502 -4.08 -27.93 11.72
C VAL A 502 -4.46 -28.11 13.19
N ALA A 503 -4.23 -29.29 13.77
CA ALA A 503 -4.54 -29.54 15.18
C ALA A 503 -3.67 -28.70 16.13
N GLU A 504 -2.39 -28.47 15.79
CA GLU A 504 -1.51 -27.56 16.55
C GLU A 504 -2.01 -26.12 16.46
N TRP A 505 -2.38 -25.65 15.27
CA TRP A 505 -2.99 -24.33 15.09
C TRP A 505 -4.27 -24.17 15.92
N GLU A 506 -5.17 -25.15 15.92
CA GLU A 506 -6.40 -25.11 16.73
C GLU A 506 -6.13 -25.05 18.24
N ALA A 507 -5.06 -25.71 18.70
CA ALA A 507 -4.69 -25.81 20.10
C ALA A 507 -3.98 -24.55 20.62
N GLU A 508 -3.09 -23.98 19.82
CA GLU A 508 -2.19 -22.90 20.25
C GLU A 508 -2.71 -21.50 19.88
N VAL A 509 -3.43 -21.33 18.76
CA VAL A 509 -3.93 -20.01 18.33
C VAL A 509 -5.20 -19.62 19.11
N PRO A 510 -5.26 -18.43 19.72
CA PRO A 510 -6.45 -17.97 20.44
C PRO A 510 -7.69 -17.92 19.54
N ALA A 511 -8.86 -18.29 20.11
CA ALA A 511 -10.09 -18.49 19.35
C ALA A 511 -10.56 -17.26 18.55
N GLU A 512 -10.32 -16.06 19.06
CA GLU A 512 -10.64 -14.78 18.40
C GLU A 512 -9.84 -14.52 17.12
N TYR A 513 -8.66 -15.14 16.98
CA TYR A 513 -7.83 -15.12 15.76
C TYR A 513 -8.06 -16.34 14.87
N ARG A 514 -8.91 -17.27 15.31
CA ARG A 514 -9.38 -18.42 14.53
C ARG A 514 -10.72 -18.16 13.85
N SER A 515 -11.31 -16.98 14.03
CA SER A 515 -12.61 -16.60 13.48
C SER A 515 -12.47 -15.45 12.49
N GLY A 516 -11.91 -15.73 11.31
CA GLY A 516 -11.97 -14.85 10.14
C GLY A 516 -12.86 -15.47 9.07
N GLU A 517 -13.48 -14.65 8.22
CA GLU A 517 -14.44 -15.12 7.19
C GLU A 517 -13.82 -16.14 6.22
N ASN A 518 -12.49 -16.19 6.11
CA ASN A 518 -11.76 -17.10 5.22
C ASN A 518 -11.23 -18.36 5.91
N VAL A 519 -11.47 -18.55 7.22
CA VAL A 519 -10.86 -19.66 7.99
C VAL A 519 -11.37 -21.02 7.53
N ASP A 520 -12.68 -21.14 7.43
CA ASP A 520 -13.32 -22.38 6.97
C ASP A 520 -12.92 -22.71 5.52
N ASP A 521 -12.69 -21.68 4.69
CA ASP A 521 -12.24 -21.88 3.31
C ASP A 521 -10.84 -22.46 3.22
N TRP A 522 -9.86 -21.93 3.96
CA TRP A 522 -8.49 -22.48 3.88
C TRP A 522 -8.39 -23.87 4.51
N LEU A 523 -9.11 -24.13 5.61
CA LEU A 523 -9.22 -25.48 6.18
C LEU A 523 -9.88 -26.44 5.19
N GLY A 524 -10.96 -26.04 4.53
CA GLY A 524 -11.60 -26.81 3.48
C GLY A 524 -10.66 -27.09 2.31
N ARG A 525 -9.80 -26.14 1.91
CA ARG A 525 -8.80 -26.38 0.86
C ARG A 525 -7.72 -27.40 1.26
N ILE A 526 -7.30 -27.42 2.53
CA ILE A 526 -6.38 -28.45 3.04
C ILE A 526 -7.05 -29.83 3.02
N GLU A 527 -8.30 -29.91 3.47
CA GLU A 527 -9.07 -31.14 3.46
C GLU A 527 -9.26 -31.65 2.02
N ALA A 528 -9.67 -30.78 1.11
CA ALA A 528 -9.84 -31.10 -0.30
C ALA A 528 -8.53 -31.58 -0.94
N ALA A 529 -7.41 -30.90 -0.67
CA ALA A 529 -6.10 -31.32 -1.15
C ALA A 529 -5.71 -32.71 -0.62
N SER A 530 -5.96 -32.97 0.67
CA SER A 530 -5.71 -34.27 1.30
C SER A 530 -6.56 -35.36 0.65
N LEU A 531 -7.87 -35.14 0.49
CA LEU A 531 -8.79 -36.08 -0.15
C LEU A 531 -8.41 -36.36 -1.61
N ALA A 532 -8.04 -35.31 -2.36
CA ALA A 532 -7.60 -35.46 -3.74
C ALA A 532 -6.32 -36.30 -3.85
N SER A 533 -5.35 -36.10 -2.95
CA SER A 533 -4.10 -36.88 -2.93
C SER A 533 -4.33 -38.37 -2.65
N GLU A 534 -5.40 -38.72 -1.94
CA GLU A 534 -5.84 -40.10 -1.66
C GLU A 534 -6.69 -40.71 -2.78
N GLY A 535 -6.96 -39.94 -3.85
CA GLY A 535 -7.83 -40.35 -4.95
C GLY A 535 -9.32 -40.27 -4.62
N ARG A 536 -9.72 -39.64 -3.51
CA ARG A 536 -11.12 -39.40 -3.11
C ARG A 536 -11.66 -38.13 -3.77
N LEU A 537 -11.68 -38.14 -5.10
CA LEU A 537 -11.88 -36.95 -5.93
C LEU A 537 -13.30 -36.38 -5.82
N GLU A 538 -14.33 -37.21 -5.68
CA GLU A 538 -15.71 -36.74 -5.52
C GLU A 538 -15.91 -36.01 -4.18
N ASP A 539 -15.32 -36.53 -3.11
CA ASP A 539 -15.36 -35.89 -1.79
C ASP A 539 -14.60 -34.56 -1.82
N ALA A 540 -13.40 -34.54 -2.42
CA ALA A 540 -12.62 -33.33 -2.62
C ALA A 540 -13.40 -32.27 -3.43
N LEU A 541 -14.10 -32.69 -4.49
CA LEU A 541 -14.89 -31.79 -5.34
C LEU A 541 -16.04 -31.15 -4.56
N GLU A 542 -16.69 -31.89 -3.67
CA GLU A 542 -17.77 -31.36 -2.85
C GLU A 542 -17.28 -30.25 -1.92
N ILE A 543 -16.13 -30.46 -1.28
CA ILE A 543 -15.51 -29.43 -0.43
C ILE A 543 -15.15 -28.19 -1.25
N VAL A 544 -14.45 -28.35 -2.39
CA VAL A 544 -14.01 -27.21 -3.22
C VAL A 544 -15.18 -26.42 -3.83
N ARG A 545 -16.36 -27.03 -3.97
CA ARG A 545 -17.58 -26.32 -4.39
C ARG A 545 -18.15 -25.42 -3.33
N GLN A 546 -17.92 -25.75 -2.06
CA GLN A 546 -18.42 -25.00 -0.90
C GLN A 546 -17.41 -23.97 -0.41
N THR A 547 -16.11 -24.16 -0.70
CA THR A 547 -15.07 -23.17 -0.39
C THR A 547 -14.98 -22.10 -1.47
N GLU A 548 -15.17 -20.83 -1.11
CA GLU A 548 -14.98 -19.69 -2.03
C GLU A 548 -14.12 -18.63 -1.36
N LEU A 549 -12.83 -18.56 -1.71
CA LEU A 549 -11.93 -17.52 -1.22
C LEU A 549 -12.32 -16.15 -1.82
N PRO A 550 -12.90 -15.22 -1.05
CA PRO A 550 -13.21 -13.87 -1.51
C PRO A 550 -11.93 -13.17 -1.96
N GLY A 551 -12.04 -12.28 -2.95
CA GLY A 551 -10.88 -11.59 -3.54
C GLY A 551 -9.96 -12.46 -4.40
N CYS A 552 -10.07 -13.80 -4.40
CA CYS A 552 -9.29 -14.69 -5.26
C CYS A 552 -10.11 -15.25 -6.43
N THR A 553 -10.30 -14.46 -7.48
CA THR A 553 -11.01 -14.92 -8.68
C THR A 553 -10.39 -16.19 -9.31
N PRO A 554 -9.06 -16.33 -9.45
CA PRO A 554 -8.46 -17.56 -9.99
C PRO A 554 -8.72 -18.83 -9.15
N CYS A 555 -8.85 -18.69 -7.82
CA CYS A 555 -9.01 -19.82 -6.90
C CYS A 555 -10.27 -20.65 -7.17
N ARG A 556 -11.30 -20.09 -7.82
CA ARG A 556 -12.54 -20.81 -8.14
C ARG A 556 -12.37 -21.85 -9.26
N TYR A 557 -11.34 -21.71 -10.09
CA TYR A 557 -11.20 -22.50 -11.32
C TYR A 557 -10.24 -23.68 -11.13
N VAL A 558 -9.00 -23.40 -10.72
CA VAL A 558 -7.88 -24.35 -10.86
C VAL A 558 -8.09 -25.65 -10.09
N PRO A 559 -8.46 -25.64 -8.79
CA PRO A 559 -8.65 -26.89 -8.05
C PRO A 559 -9.81 -27.71 -8.63
N ARG A 560 -10.88 -27.06 -9.07
CA ARG A 560 -12.03 -27.73 -9.71
C ARG A 560 -11.64 -28.32 -11.06
N ALA A 561 -10.87 -27.59 -11.86
CA ALA A 561 -10.37 -28.05 -13.16
C ALA A 561 -9.54 -29.33 -13.02
N GLN A 562 -8.58 -29.33 -12.10
CA GLN A 562 -7.71 -30.48 -11.82
C GLN A 562 -8.51 -31.71 -11.36
N ILE A 563 -9.50 -31.51 -10.47
CA ILE A 563 -10.34 -32.61 -9.98
C ILE A 563 -11.23 -33.17 -11.11
N PHE A 564 -11.88 -32.31 -11.91
CA PHE A 564 -12.69 -32.76 -13.05
C PHE A 564 -11.86 -33.52 -14.09
N ASP A 565 -10.64 -33.06 -14.34
CA ASP A 565 -9.71 -33.69 -15.26
C ASP A 565 -9.33 -35.10 -14.78
N GLN A 566 -8.98 -35.25 -13.50
CA GLN A 566 -8.67 -36.55 -12.90
C GLN A 566 -9.89 -37.50 -12.85
N LEU A 567 -11.10 -36.97 -12.70
CA LEU A 567 -12.36 -37.73 -12.81
C LEU A 567 -12.71 -38.12 -14.25
N GLY A 568 -12.01 -37.60 -15.27
CA GLY A 568 -12.31 -37.81 -16.68
C GLY A 568 -13.57 -37.06 -17.15
N VAL A 569 -14.03 -36.05 -16.42
CA VAL A 569 -15.18 -35.20 -16.77
C VAL A 569 -14.73 -34.05 -17.67
N ARG A 570 -14.32 -34.42 -18.89
CA ARG A 570 -13.63 -33.54 -19.84
C ARG A 570 -14.29 -32.17 -20.05
N ASP A 571 -15.59 -32.12 -20.31
CA ASP A 571 -16.26 -30.85 -20.66
C ASP A 571 -16.25 -29.87 -19.47
N SER A 572 -16.34 -30.38 -18.24
CA SER A 572 -16.21 -29.55 -17.03
C SER A 572 -14.76 -29.15 -16.76
N ALA A 573 -13.80 -30.03 -17.02
CA ALA A 573 -12.37 -29.70 -16.93
C ALA A 573 -12.01 -28.58 -17.92
N LEU A 574 -12.41 -28.71 -19.18
CA LEU A 574 -12.22 -27.68 -20.22
C LEU A 574 -12.82 -26.35 -19.77
N ALA A 575 -14.09 -26.31 -19.36
CA ALA A 575 -14.75 -25.08 -18.94
C ALA A 575 -14.04 -24.40 -17.77
N MET A 576 -13.52 -25.16 -16.80
CA MET A 576 -12.79 -24.59 -15.66
C MET A 576 -11.39 -24.10 -16.05
N TYR A 577 -10.63 -24.86 -16.84
CA TYR A 577 -9.30 -24.43 -17.28
C TYR A 577 -9.36 -23.22 -18.23
N THR A 578 -10.30 -23.18 -19.18
CA THR A 578 -10.46 -22.01 -20.05
C THR A 578 -10.95 -20.80 -19.24
N GLY A 579 -11.88 -21.00 -18.30
CA GLY A 579 -12.31 -19.95 -17.38
C GLY A 579 -11.16 -19.36 -16.56
N TYR A 580 -10.21 -20.19 -16.11
CA TYR A 580 -8.97 -19.73 -15.48
C TYR A 580 -8.14 -18.86 -16.43
N LEU A 581 -7.91 -19.31 -17.66
CA LEU A 581 -7.09 -18.57 -18.65
C LEU A 581 -7.70 -17.21 -19.02
N GLU A 582 -9.02 -17.09 -18.96
CA GLU A 582 -9.78 -15.86 -19.25
C GLU A 582 -10.00 -14.96 -18.02
N THR A 583 -9.59 -15.40 -16.83
CA THR A 583 -9.79 -14.65 -15.59
C THR A 583 -8.74 -13.57 -15.40
N TYR A 584 -9.20 -12.39 -14.98
CA TYR A 584 -8.36 -11.26 -14.58
C TYR A 584 -8.13 -11.26 -13.08
N ALA A 585 -6.93 -10.86 -12.67
CA ALA A 585 -6.56 -10.67 -11.27
C ALA A 585 -5.40 -9.67 -11.17
N GLN A 586 -5.36 -8.82 -10.14
CA GLN A 586 -4.23 -7.89 -9.99
C GLN A 586 -2.89 -8.62 -9.87
N ASP A 587 -2.85 -9.70 -9.09
CA ASP A 587 -1.69 -10.58 -8.98
C ASP A 587 -1.78 -11.75 -9.98
N ARG A 588 -2.03 -11.44 -11.26
CA ARG A 588 -2.20 -12.49 -12.29
C ARG A 588 -0.94 -13.35 -12.43
N ALA A 589 0.22 -12.71 -12.39
CA ALA A 589 1.50 -13.37 -12.58
C ALA A 589 1.86 -14.32 -11.43
N GLY A 590 1.51 -13.98 -10.19
CA GLY A 590 1.69 -14.87 -9.05
C GLY A 590 1.03 -16.23 -9.26
N TRP A 591 -0.21 -16.25 -9.78
CA TRP A 591 -0.94 -17.50 -10.08
C TRP A 591 -0.49 -18.18 -11.38
N ASP A 592 -0.09 -17.40 -12.38
CA ASP A 592 0.30 -17.97 -13.66
C ASP A 592 1.65 -18.68 -13.65
N ASN A 593 2.49 -18.39 -12.64
CA ASN A 593 3.89 -18.81 -12.62
C ASN A 593 4.07 -20.32 -12.73
N GLU A 594 3.24 -21.11 -12.04
CA GLU A 594 3.26 -22.56 -12.09
C GLU A 594 2.13 -23.14 -12.96
N LEU A 595 1.06 -22.38 -13.17
CA LEU A 595 -0.17 -22.91 -13.77
C LEU A 595 -0.32 -22.62 -15.26
N ARG A 596 0.19 -21.49 -15.76
CA ARG A 596 -0.19 -21.01 -17.11
C ARG A 596 0.26 -21.95 -18.22
N GLY A 597 1.55 -22.28 -18.25
CA GLY A 597 2.13 -23.20 -19.24
C GLY A 597 1.46 -24.59 -19.20
N PRO A 598 1.43 -25.28 -18.05
CA PRO A 598 0.76 -26.57 -17.93
C PRO A 598 -0.73 -26.54 -18.28
N THR A 599 -1.44 -25.46 -17.95
CA THR A 599 -2.86 -25.31 -18.29
C THR A 599 -3.06 -25.16 -19.80
N LEU A 600 -2.25 -24.35 -20.48
CA LEU A 600 -2.31 -24.22 -21.93
C LEU A 600 -2.07 -25.56 -22.63
N GLU A 601 -1.05 -26.31 -22.18
CA GLU A 601 -0.76 -27.65 -22.69
C GLU A 601 -1.94 -28.60 -22.47
N ARG A 602 -2.50 -28.64 -21.25
CA ARG A 602 -3.58 -29.56 -20.92
C ARG A 602 -4.88 -29.23 -21.66
N VAL A 603 -5.23 -27.95 -21.79
CA VAL A 603 -6.39 -27.52 -22.58
C VAL A 603 -6.24 -27.93 -24.05
N ALA A 604 -5.04 -27.78 -24.63
CA ALA A 604 -4.78 -28.23 -26.00
C ALA A 604 -5.03 -29.74 -26.16
N GLN A 605 -4.52 -30.54 -25.22
CA GLN A 605 -4.73 -32.00 -25.20
C GLN A 605 -6.21 -32.37 -25.06
N LEU A 606 -6.95 -31.71 -24.15
CA LEU A 606 -8.38 -31.99 -23.94
C LEU A 606 -9.22 -31.67 -25.19
N TYR A 607 -8.89 -30.61 -25.93
CA TYR A 607 -9.53 -30.32 -27.22
C TYR A 607 -9.16 -31.34 -28.31
N ASP A 608 -7.90 -31.77 -28.36
CA ASP A 608 -7.43 -32.80 -29.29
C ASP A 608 -8.14 -34.14 -29.04
N GLU A 609 -8.23 -34.55 -27.77
CA GLU A 609 -9.01 -35.71 -27.32
C GLU A 609 -10.52 -35.59 -27.65
N ALA A 610 -11.04 -34.36 -27.73
CA ALA A 610 -12.41 -34.07 -28.17
C ALA A 610 -12.59 -34.07 -29.68
N GLY A 611 -11.51 -34.13 -30.46
CA GLY A 611 -11.53 -33.99 -31.92
C GLY A 611 -11.74 -32.55 -32.39
N ASP A 612 -11.67 -31.57 -31.49
CA ASP A 612 -11.71 -30.14 -31.82
C ASP A 612 -10.31 -29.66 -32.19
N LEU A 613 -9.89 -30.01 -33.40
CA LEU A 613 -8.55 -29.73 -33.90
C LEU A 613 -8.27 -28.22 -34.07
N GLU A 614 -9.31 -27.38 -34.16
CA GLU A 614 -9.12 -25.93 -34.27
C GLU A 614 -8.68 -25.33 -32.95
N ASN A 615 -9.40 -25.62 -31.88
CA ASN A 615 -9.01 -25.17 -30.55
C ASN A 615 -7.74 -25.87 -30.08
N ALA A 616 -7.55 -27.16 -30.37
CA ALA A 616 -6.31 -27.87 -30.07
C ALA A 616 -5.08 -27.15 -30.67
N ALA A 617 -5.13 -26.80 -31.96
CA ALA A 617 -4.04 -26.08 -32.62
C ALA A 617 -3.79 -24.70 -32.01
N LEU A 618 -4.85 -23.95 -31.67
CA LEU A 618 -4.74 -22.65 -31.02
C LEU A 618 -3.97 -22.74 -29.69
N TYR A 619 -4.36 -23.66 -28.81
CA TYR A 619 -3.75 -23.77 -27.49
C TYR A 619 -2.35 -24.41 -27.54
N TYR A 620 -2.09 -25.37 -28.44
CA TYR A 620 -0.74 -25.87 -28.67
C TYR A 620 0.20 -24.75 -29.15
N ALA A 621 -0.26 -23.89 -30.07
CA ALA A 621 0.54 -22.76 -30.54
C ALA A 621 0.90 -21.79 -29.40
N ARG A 622 -0.08 -21.43 -28.56
CA ARG A 622 0.14 -20.56 -27.39
C ARG A 622 1.12 -21.17 -26.39
N PHE A 623 1.00 -22.47 -26.09
CA PHE A 623 1.93 -23.16 -25.20
C PHE A 623 3.36 -23.18 -25.77
N VAL A 624 3.52 -23.52 -27.05
CA VAL A 624 4.81 -23.57 -27.72
C VAL A 624 5.47 -22.19 -27.80
N GLU A 625 4.68 -21.14 -28.00
CA GLU A 625 5.17 -19.75 -27.98
C GLU A 625 5.62 -19.33 -26.57
N LEU A 626 4.79 -19.58 -25.55
CA LEU A 626 5.10 -19.21 -24.17
C LEU A 626 6.39 -19.85 -23.66
N TRP A 627 6.62 -21.11 -24.01
CA TRP A 627 7.77 -21.91 -23.56
C TRP A 627 8.83 -22.10 -24.66
N ALA A 628 8.87 -21.22 -25.66
CA ALA A 628 9.86 -21.30 -26.74
C ALA A 628 11.30 -21.31 -26.21
N ASP A 629 11.58 -20.48 -25.19
CA ASP A 629 12.88 -20.32 -24.54
C ASP A 629 12.91 -20.91 -23.12
N ALA A 630 12.01 -21.86 -22.81
CA ALA A 630 11.98 -22.53 -21.51
C ALA A 630 13.25 -23.34 -21.23
N ASP A 631 13.53 -23.61 -19.96
CA ASP A 631 14.69 -24.39 -19.54
C ASP A 631 14.72 -25.78 -20.19
N ALA A 632 15.91 -26.34 -20.36
CA ALA A 632 16.13 -27.61 -21.04
C ALA A 632 15.31 -28.78 -20.45
N GLU A 633 14.95 -28.72 -19.16
CA GLU A 633 14.10 -29.72 -18.52
C GLU A 633 12.65 -29.72 -19.03
N LEU A 634 12.16 -28.60 -19.59
CA LEU A 634 10.80 -28.46 -20.10
C LEU A 634 10.69 -28.61 -21.62
N GLN A 635 11.80 -28.46 -22.35
CA GLN A 635 11.84 -28.54 -23.82
C GLN A 635 11.23 -29.83 -24.41
N PRO A 636 11.38 -31.03 -23.81
CA PRO A 636 10.71 -32.23 -24.32
C PRO A 636 9.17 -32.10 -24.42
N ARG A 637 8.52 -31.37 -23.49
CA ARG A 637 7.06 -31.11 -23.56
C ARG A 637 6.73 -30.19 -24.74
N VAL A 638 7.55 -29.16 -24.94
CA VAL A 638 7.42 -28.19 -26.05
C VAL A 638 7.59 -28.88 -27.40
N GLU A 639 8.56 -29.79 -27.54
CA GLU A 639 8.79 -30.57 -28.75
C GLU A 639 7.60 -31.47 -29.10
N VAL A 640 7.02 -32.16 -28.12
CA VAL A 640 5.82 -32.99 -28.30
C VAL A 640 4.63 -32.15 -28.76
N ALA A 641 4.36 -31.03 -28.09
CA ALA A 641 3.29 -30.12 -28.45
C ALA A 641 3.48 -29.52 -29.86
N ARG A 642 4.70 -29.13 -30.20
CA ARG A 642 5.04 -28.60 -31.53
C ARG A 642 4.84 -29.63 -32.62
N ALA A 643 5.30 -30.87 -32.42
CA ALA A 643 5.10 -31.95 -33.38
C ALA A 643 3.61 -32.22 -33.62
N ARG A 644 2.79 -32.23 -32.55
CA ARG A 644 1.34 -32.43 -32.67
C ARG A 644 0.66 -31.26 -33.39
N LEU A 645 1.07 -30.02 -33.09
CA LEU A 645 0.59 -28.83 -33.80
C LEU A 645 0.85 -28.92 -35.32
N GLU A 646 2.06 -29.32 -35.71
CA GLU A 646 2.43 -29.50 -37.12
C GLU A 646 1.65 -30.62 -37.81
N GLU A 647 1.28 -31.69 -37.09
CA GLU A 647 0.36 -32.72 -37.58
C GLU A 647 -1.03 -32.15 -37.83
N ILE A 648 -1.60 -31.45 -36.86
CA ILE A 648 -2.94 -30.86 -36.97
C ILE A 648 -3.00 -29.87 -38.15
N ILE A 649 -2.00 -29.01 -38.31
CA ILE A 649 -1.92 -28.07 -39.45
C ILE A 649 -1.90 -28.84 -40.77
N ARG A 650 -1.14 -29.94 -40.88
CA ARG A 650 -1.12 -30.77 -42.10
C ARG A 650 -2.46 -31.48 -42.35
N GLU A 651 -3.16 -31.91 -41.30
CA GLU A 651 -4.48 -32.56 -41.41
C GLU A 651 -5.57 -31.59 -41.89
N ARG A 652 -5.44 -30.29 -41.58
CA ARG A 652 -6.42 -29.26 -41.96
C ARG A 652 -6.21 -28.66 -43.35
N GLY A 653 -5.04 -28.85 -43.97
CA GLY A 653 -4.67 -28.26 -45.26
C GLY A 653 -4.39 -26.76 -45.17
#